data_AF-A0A8T4EH59-F1
#
_entry.id   AF-A0A8T4EH59-F1
#
_cell.length_a   1.000
_cell.length_b   1.000
_cell.length_c   1.000
_cell.angle_alpha   90.00
_cell.angle_beta   90.00
_cell.angle_gamma   90.00
#
_symmetry.space_group_name_H-M   'P 1'
#
loop_
_entity.id
_entity.type
_entity.pdbx_description
1 polymer ?
#
loop_
_entity_poly.entity_id
_entity_poly.type
_entity_poly.pdbx_seq_one_letter_code
_entity_poly.pdbx_strand_id
1 'polypeptide(L)'
;MIRKALFIVILCLMMSSQLLPQASISRTQTLTQESVTVPSETNLGRVTWTTNTFPNVGLEEWYNPHSPEDIYTVRTTEEASWYETSNVYEGAKSFGMHARALDPSHYSEVRLTQQSWIYWDNPTNTTLDFDWYLDSIGTPINQDYYQVRLRISNRDMYYYIGCQNSVVMNGSMAYFFINGPLQTWNHLHRNLTSDYFEVFGQLPTEFEWAEWWIRSYSTTYTRIYMDDVNIVNGTFVKVGGSTLNGNFEGTGGWTFQTSTDPADISQSPVRKEGDWSMNMTVLSNDYTSYAYASYNPNKLLSESNKGQLSFWWMIEDWVNPDVFSYCRLIVNVKNSTTDFQIYYFFAIGGAGTMPMVIMDNTIKIKVDSFNATGTWNRFDRNIWEDFTGVYDTENLWIDEIEFQVRTTVDNSLLSLLFDDIQFETAILNDMNYEHQDAVGSPILGWDYTSGLDDVTVTDFAKSGNKAANLTLNNDESCGYDQTIGKLVLNSSTELILDFNVYIDDFNLTSEDYLLFALSVQDTSMYYIIANSTSAFESSLGEEGGDFILLQDTITTNQWLNFQIDIVHDYEDLFGNAPDTTLTYLYLSARSGPASRLSVIFDDLYIYCDPAPDVIDVDHLIILAPGGGPGYAIINATAIDATLESVVLNYRVDNGTWQQVDMNQLDTTLFEANITNLVGDLTVEYSITATDAFDKTFTALNGTEYFSFTLSTGTLPTGDLLGPILILGVIIAIGVVLLVYVFVYKRK
;
A
#
# COMPACT_ATOMS: atom_id res chain seq x y z
N MET A 1 29.41 -48.37 33.05
CA MET A 1 27.99 -48.19 32.65
C MET A 1 27.31 -47.09 33.45
N ILE A 2 27.24 -47.17 34.78
CA ILE A 2 26.52 -46.21 35.66
C ILE A 2 26.78 -44.72 35.32
N ARG A 3 28.04 -44.28 35.11
CA ARG A 3 28.33 -42.88 34.72
C ARG A 3 27.74 -42.45 33.38
N LYS A 4 27.58 -43.35 32.39
CA LYS A 4 26.93 -43.02 31.11
C LYS A 4 25.41 -42.94 31.26
N ALA A 5 24.82 -43.81 32.08
CA ALA A 5 23.39 -43.74 32.42
C ALA A 5 23.05 -42.44 33.17
N LEU A 6 23.87 -42.04 34.15
CA LEU A 6 23.68 -40.80 34.89
C LEU A 6 23.78 -39.55 33.98
N PHE A 7 24.72 -39.55 33.04
CA PHE A 7 24.85 -38.45 32.07
C PHE A 7 23.64 -38.35 31.13
N ILE A 8 23.11 -39.48 30.66
CA ILE A 8 21.87 -39.51 29.85
C ILE A 8 20.67 -39.02 30.66
N VAL A 9 20.51 -39.45 31.92
CA VAL A 9 19.41 -38.98 32.78
C VAL A 9 19.49 -37.47 33.05
N ILE A 10 20.69 -36.92 33.27
CA ILE A 10 20.87 -35.47 33.43
C ILE A 10 20.58 -34.72 32.12
N LEU A 11 21.01 -35.26 30.96
CA LEU A 11 20.70 -34.69 29.65
C LEU A 11 19.18 -34.67 29.37
N CYS A 12 18.48 -35.76 29.68
CA CYS A 12 17.03 -35.85 29.55
C CYS A 12 16.30 -34.90 30.53
N LEU A 13 16.80 -34.72 31.75
CA LEU A 13 16.25 -33.77 32.71
C LEU A 13 16.46 -32.31 32.25
N MET A 14 17.61 -31.98 31.67
CA MET A 14 17.89 -30.66 31.09
C MET A 14 17.12 -30.39 29.79
N MET A 15 16.79 -31.41 29.01
CA MET A 15 15.87 -31.27 27.86
C MET A 15 14.40 -31.21 28.28
N SER A 16 14.02 -31.80 29.42
CA SER A 16 12.63 -31.75 29.90
C SER A 16 12.17 -30.36 30.37
N SER A 17 13.09 -29.43 30.65
CA SER A 17 12.77 -28.03 30.97
C SER A 17 12.55 -27.12 29.75
N GLN A 18 12.65 -27.65 28.52
CA GLN A 18 12.30 -26.93 27.27
C GLN A 18 11.10 -27.55 26.53
N LEU A 19 10.35 -28.43 27.20
CA LEU A 19 9.15 -29.09 26.65
C LEU A 19 7.94 -28.97 27.60
N LEU A 20 7.90 -27.92 28.42
CA LEU A 20 6.62 -27.35 28.81
C LEU A 20 6.13 -26.55 27.60
N PRO A 21 4.88 -26.71 27.12
CA PRO A 21 4.29 -25.67 26.30
C PRO A 21 4.36 -24.39 27.12
N GLN A 22 5.06 -23.38 26.58
CA GLN A 22 5.01 -22.04 27.13
C GLN A 22 3.57 -21.60 26.91
N ALA A 23 2.78 -21.56 27.99
CA ALA A 23 1.44 -21.02 27.91
C ALA A 23 1.56 -19.62 27.32
N SER A 24 0.81 -19.34 26.25
CA SER A 24 0.60 -17.97 25.79
C SER A 24 0.06 -17.20 27.00
N ILE A 25 0.86 -16.26 27.50
CA ILE A 25 0.39 -15.35 28.54
C ILE A 25 -0.32 -14.24 27.78
N SER A 26 -1.56 -14.51 27.37
CA SER A 26 -2.45 -13.51 26.82
C SER A 26 -2.61 -12.39 27.84
N ARG A 27 -2.31 -11.16 27.45
CA ARG A 27 -2.57 -9.97 28.25
C ARG A 27 -3.88 -9.33 27.79
N THR A 28 -4.58 -8.77 28.77
CA THR A 28 -5.86 -8.11 28.56
C THR A 28 -5.79 -6.74 29.20
N GLN A 29 -6.10 -5.71 28.42
CA GLN A 29 -6.21 -4.34 28.86
C GLN A 29 -7.64 -3.85 28.64
N THR A 30 -8.14 -3.05 29.57
CA THR A 30 -9.49 -2.49 29.57
C THR A 30 -9.36 -0.98 29.67
N LEU A 31 -9.82 -0.26 28.65
CA LEU A 31 -9.89 1.20 28.72
C LEU A 31 -11.08 1.60 29.59
N THR A 32 -10.81 2.32 30.69
CA THR A 32 -11.86 2.83 31.57
C THR A 32 -12.58 4.01 30.93
N GLN A 33 -13.91 4.02 30.96
CA GLN A 33 -14.76 5.02 30.31
C GLN A 33 -14.48 6.50 30.66
N GLU A 34 -13.70 6.79 31.72
CA GLU A 34 -13.23 8.15 32.05
C GLU A 34 -12.13 8.69 31.10
N SER A 35 -11.50 7.82 30.28
CA SER A 35 -10.56 8.24 29.22
C SER A 35 -11.25 8.56 27.89
N VAL A 36 -12.60 8.51 27.83
CA VAL A 36 -13.37 8.93 26.64
C VAL A 36 -13.53 10.45 26.71
N THR A 37 -12.60 11.17 26.10
CA THR A 37 -12.59 12.63 26.00
C THR A 37 -13.83 13.16 25.28
N VAL A 38 -14.22 14.41 25.61
CA VAL A 38 -15.29 15.13 24.91
C VAL A 38 -14.85 15.32 23.44
N PRO A 39 -15.69 15.04 22.44
CA PRO A 39 -15.26 14.98 21.04
C PRO A 39 -14.71 16.32 20.55
N SER A 40 -13.39 16.40 20.40
CA SER A 40 -12.72 17.28 19.45
C SER A 40 -12.78 16.63 18.07
N GLU A 41 -13.34 17.32 17.07
CA GLU A 41 -13.26 16.87 15.68
C GLU A 41 -11.79 16.79 15.25
N THR A 42 -11.40 15.67 14.64
CA THR A 42 -10.03 15.39 14.20
C THR A 42 -9.54 16.48 13.24
N ASN A 43 -8.55 17.28 13.67
CA ASN A 43 -8.03 18.35 12.83
C ASN A 43 -7.02 17.83 11.80
N LEU A 44 -7.52 17.32 10.67
CA LEU A 44 -6.72 16.81 9.56
C LEU A 44 -5.74 17.83 8.94
N GLY A 45 -5.86 19.12 9.27
CA GLY A 45 -4.90 20.16 8.86
C GLY A 45 -3.69 20.29 9.78
N ARG A 46 -3.70 19.62 10.95
CA ARG A 46 -2.61 19.58 11.95
C ARG A 46 -1.82 18.26 11.89
N VAL A 47 -2.52 17.15 11.74
CA VAL A 47 -1.95 15.79 11.82
C VAL A 47 -1.34 15.32 10.50
N THR A 48 -0.42 14.37 10.54
CA THR A 48 0.09 13.69 9.35
C THR A 48 -0.68 12.38 9.12
N TRP A 49 -1.68 12.41 8.25
CA TRP A 49 -2.49 11.24 7.84
C TRP A 49 -2.04 10.61 6.51
N THR A 50 -0.99 11.15 5.88
CA THR A 50 -0.35 10.59 4.68
C THR A 50 0.89 9.78 5.05
N THR A 51 1.27 8.84 4.18
CA THR A 51 2.52 8.08 4.29
C THR A 51 3.11 7.82 2.91
N ASN A 52 4.43 7.62 2.85
CA ASN A 52 5.08 7.11 1.66
C ASN A 52 4.84 5.60 1.57
N THR A 53 3.94 5.21 0.67
CA THR A 53 3.58 3.80 0.45
C THR A 53 4.63 3.02 -0.34
N PHE A 54 5.55 3.73 -1.01
CA PHE A 54 6.61 3.14 -1.83
C PHE A 54 7.98 3.73 -1.43
N PRO A 55 8.55 3.36 -0.28
CA PRO A 55 9.79 3.94 0.21
C PRO A 55 11.04 3.40 -0.50
N ASN A 56 12.01 4.29 -0.76
CA ASN A 56 13.31 3.95 -1.37
C ASN A 56 14.13 2.89 -0.61
N VAL A 57 13.82 2.66 0.66
CA VAL A 57 14.42 1.60 1.50
C VAL A 57 14.41 0.24 0.79
N GLY A 58 13.39 -0.04 -0.03
CA GLY A 58 13.34 -1.25 -0.85
C GLY A 58 14.49 -1.42 -1.85
N LEU A 59 15.09 -0.33 -2.35
CA LEU A 59 16.27 -0.37 -3.22
C LEU A 59 17.58 -0.53 -2.43
N GLU A 60 17.59 -0.12 -1.16
CA GLU A 60 18.77 -0.09 -0.29
C GLU A 60 18.99 -1.40 0.47
N GLU A 61 17.91 -2.03 0.95
CA GLU A 61 17.93 -3.32 1.67
C GLU A 61 18.06 -4.53 0.72
N TRP A 62 18.01 -4.27 -0.57
CA TRP A 62 18.13 -5.21 -1.69
C TRP A 62 19.50 -5.93 -1.65
N TYR A 63 19.51 -7.18 -1.17
CA TYR A 63 20.74 -7.97 -0.93
C TYR A 63 20.73 -9.30 -1.68
N ASN A 64 21.72 -9.47 -2.60
CA ASN A 64 21.61 -10.32 -3.81
C ASN A 64 20.68 -9.62 -4.84
N PRO A 65 20.78 -9.83 -6.17
CA PRO A 65 20.11 -8.94 -7.13
C PRO A 65 18.58 -9.03 -7.07
N HIS A 66 18.03 -9.92 -6.21
CA HIS A 66 16.67 -10.07 -5.68
C HIS A 66 16.81 -10.68 -4.26
N SER A 67 16.00 -10.39 -3.22
CA SER A 67 14.73 -9.63 -3.13
C SER A 67 14.49 -9.11 -1.69
N PRO A 68 13.47 -8.27 -1.39
CA PRO A 68 12.31 -8.85 -0.66
C PRO A 68 10.95 -8.76 -1.36
N GLU A 69 10.69 -7.69 -2.11
CA GLU A 69 9.36 -7.30 -2.64
C GLU A 69 9.49 -6.58 -3.99
N ASP A 70 10.41 -7.05 -4.85
CA ASP A 70 10.95 -6.30 -6.00
C ASP A 70 9.93 -5.96 -7.10
N ILE A 71 9.16 -4.89 -6.90
CA ILE A 71 8.39 -4.16 -7.94
C ILE A 71 7.73 -5.17 -8.91
N TYR A 72 6.82 -5.94 -8.32
CA TYR A 72 6.68 -7.40 -8.20
C TYR A 72 6.74 -8.35 -9.42
N THR A 73 6.98 -7.92 -10.67
CA THR A 73 7.22 -8.88 -11.78
C THR A 73 8.35 -8.49 -12.74
N VAL A 74 9.51 -8.11 -12.18
CA VAL A 74 10.74 -7.92 -12.94
C VAL A 74 11.08 -9.12 -13.85
N ARG A 75 11.58 -8.86 -15.06
CA ARG A 75 12.02 -9.89 -16.01
C ARG A 75 13.39 -9.59 -16.60
N THR A 76 14.32 -10.51 -16.42
CA THR A 76 15.69 -10.47 -16.98
C THR A 76 15.90 -11.69 -17.88
N THR A 77 15.75 -11.54 -19.20
CA THR A 77 15.69 -12.68 -20.14
C THR A 77 16.41 -12.40 -21.45
N GLU A 78 16.82 -13.48 -22.13
CA GLU A 78 17.20 -13.47 -23.54
C GLU A 78 16.63 -14.72 -24.23
N GLU A 79 15.76 -14.53 -25.22
CA GLU A 79 15.01 -15.60 -25.87
C GLU A 79 14.62 -15.30 -27.32
N ALA A 80 14.93 -16.23 -28.22
CA ALA A 80 14.49 -16.14 -29.61
C ALA A 80 14.05 -17.48 -30.20
N SER A 81 13.32 -17.38 -31.30
CA SER A 81 12.84 -18.50 -32.09
C SER A 81 12.91 -18.14 -33.58
N TRP A 82 13.38 -19.06 -34.43
CA TRP A 82 13.67 -18.78 -35.84
C TRP A 82 13.58 -20.03 -36.72
N TYR A 83 13.41 -19.83 -38.03
CA TYR A 83 13.61 -20.91 -39.01
C TYR A 83 15.11 -21.01 -39.32
N GLU A 84 15.71 -22.14 -38.94
CA GLU A 84 17.13 -22.42 -39.13
C GLU A 84 17.37 -22.99 -40.54
N THR A 85 18.52 -22.67 -41.15
CA THR A 85 18.90 -23.13 -42.51
C THR A 85 20.29 -23.77 -42.58
N SER A 86 21.07 -23.68 -41.50
CA SER A 86 22.43 -24.24 -41.39
C SER A 86 22.50 -25.55 -40.61
N ASN A 87 21.57 -25.78 -39.67
CA ASN A 87 21.40 -27.02 -38.94
C ASN A 87 19.99 -27.58 -39.18
N VAL A 88 19.89 -28.50 -40.13
CA VAL A 88 18.62 -29.03 -40.66
C VAL A 88 18.72 -30.55 -40.74
N TYR A 89 17.64 -31.28 -40.46
CA TYR A 89 17.62 -32.74 -40.54
C TYR A 89 17.28 -33.22 -41.95
N GLU A 90 16.13 -32.79 -42.47
CA GLU A 90 15.68 -33.03 -43.86
C GLU A 90 15.19 -31.72 -44.49
N GLY A 91 15.19 -31.63 -45.82
CA GLY A 91 14.68 -30.44 -46.52
C GLY A 91 15.69 -29.29 -46.59
N ALA A 92 15.21 -28.07 -46.35
CA ALA A 92 15.91 -26.81 -46.41
C ALA A 92 15.80 -25.97 -45.11
N LYS A 93 14.92 -26.34 -44.17
CA LYS A 93 14.76 -25.64 -42.89
C LYS A 93 14.41 -26.58 -41.73
N SER A 94 14.94 -26.28 -40.55
CA SER A 94 14.41 -26.78 -39.28
C SER A 94 13.90 -25.59 -38.44
N PHE A 95 13.35 -25.87 -37.26
CA PHE A 95 12.97 -24.82 -36.31
C PHE A 95 13.94 -24.70 -35.13
N GLY A 96 14.51 -23.52 -34.94
CA GLY A 96 15.45 -23.18 -33.87
C GLY A 96 14.81 -22.40 -32.73
N MET A 97 15.20 -22.71 -31.49
CA MET A 97 14.79 -22.01 -30.27
C MET A 97 15.96 -21.91 -29.30
N HIS A 98 16.11 -20.78 -28.60
CA HIS A 98 17.03 -20.66 -27.47
C HIS A 98 16.48 -19.76 -26.35
N ALA A 99 16.84 -20.11 -25.13
CA ALA A 99 16.62 -19.30 -23.93
C ALA A 99 17.92 -19.25 -23.11
N ARG A 100 18.17 -18.13 -22.44
CA ARG A 100 19.04 -18.08 -21.25
C ARG A 100 18.51 -17.05 -20.27
N ALA A 101 18.76 -17.31 -19.00
CA ALA A 101 18.61 -16.30 -17.97
C ALA A 101 19.80 -15.33 -18.01
N LEU A 102 19.62 -14.07 -17.61
CA LEU A 102 20.77 -13.20 -17.31
C LEU A 102 21.23 -13.38 -15.85
N ASP A 103 20.31 -13.70 -14.94
CA ASP A 103 20.59 -14.09 -13.55
C ASP A 103 19.89 -15.41 -13.16
N PRO A 104 20.42 -16.25 -12.25
CA PRO A 104 19.85 -17.56 -11.96
C PRO A 104 18.47 -17.60 -11.27
N SER A 105 17.88 -16.45 -10.91
CA SER A 105 16.58 -16.36 -10.23
C SER A 105 15.43 -16.28 -11.24
N HIS A 106 15.66 -15.62 -12.38
CA HIS A 106 14.68 -15.41 -13.44
C HIS A 106 14.93 -16.32 -14.63
N TYR A 107 14.08 -17.33 -14.81
CA TYR A 107 14.17 -18.17 -16.00
C TYR A 107 13.63 -17.43 -17.24
N SER A 108 14.28 -17.67 -18.38
CA SER A 108 13.74 -17.37 -19.70
C SER A 108 12.97 -18.58 -20.24
N GLU A 109 11.92 -18.37 -21.05
CA GLU A 109 11.06 -19.44 -21.55
C GLU A 109 10.53 -19.28 -22.99
N VAL A 110 11.13 -20.01 -23.95
CA VAL A 110 10.61 -20.09 -25.32
C VAL A 110 9.52 -21.14 -25.44
N ARG A 111 8.36 -20.77 -26.03
CA ARG A 111 7.25 -21.69 -26.32
C ARG A 111 6.82 -21.66 -27.79
N LEU A 112 6.49 -22.85 -28.28
CA LEU A 112 6.02 -23.13 -29.62
C LEU A 112 4.79 -24.05 -29.57
N THR A 113 3.70 -23.63 -30.21
CA THR A 113 2.44 -24.41 -30.34
C THR A 113 1.82 -24.20 -31.72
N GLN A 114 0.84 -25.03 -32.10
CA GLN A 114 0.07 -24.81 -33.33
C GLN A 114 -0.94 -23.66 -33.15
N GLN A 115 -1.18 -22.89 -34.21
CA GLN A 115 -2.15 -21.77 -34.24
C GLN A 115 -3.57 -22.18 -33.85
N SER A 116 -3.94 -23.44 -34.12
CA SER A 116 -5.15 -24.03 -33.59
C SER A 116 -5.00 -25.54 -33.43
N TRP A 117 -5.36 -26.03 -32.24
CA TRP A 117 -5.61 -27.43 -32.03
C TRP A 117 -7.07 -27.75 -32.36
N ILE A 118 -7.30 -28.95 -32.89
CA ILE A 118 -8.65 -29.48 -33.08
C ILE A 118 -8.69 -30.75 -32.25
N TYR A 119 -9.56 -30.75 -31.25
CA TYR A 119 -9.82 -31.91 -30.40
C TYR A 119 -10.11 -33.15 -31.24
N TRP A 120 -9.66 -34.31 -30.76
CA TRP A 120 -10.04 -35.58 -31.36
C TRP A 120 -10.53 -36.55 -30.28
N ASP A 121 -11.62 -37.26 -30.57
CA ASP A 121 -12.16 -38.33 -29.71
C ASP A 121 -11.48 -39.69 -29.99
N ASN A 122 -11.22 -40.46 -28.93
CA ASN A 122 -10.68 -41.82 -28.92
C ASN A 122 -9.26 -41.98 -29.54
N PRO A 123 -8.20 -41.41 -28.91
CA PRO A 123 -6.79 -41.68 -29.20
C PRO A 123 -6.39 -43.14 -28.93
N THR A 124 -6.76 -44.04 -29.83
CA THR A 124 -6.44 -45.48 -29.72
C THR A 124 -5.08 -45.89 -30.27
N ASN A 125 -4.40 -45.03 -31.04
CA ASN A 125 -3.01 -45.22 -31.44
C ASN A 125 -2.34 -43.88 -31.81
N THR A 126 -2.25 -42.98 -30.84
CA THR A 126 -1.52 -41.71 -30.97
C THR A 126 -0.01 -41.96 -30.95
N THR A 127 0.70 -41.50 -31.98
CA THR A 127 2.15 -41.44 -31.99
C THR A 127 2.60 -39.98 -32.05
N LEU A 128 3.60 -39.63 -31.23
CA LEU A 128 4.45 -38.45 -31.40
C LEU A 128 5.79 -38.92 -31.96
N ASP A 129 6.20 -38.29 -33.04
CA ASP A 129 7.38 -38.65 -33.81
C ASP A 129 8.03 -37.33 -34.30
N PHE A 130 9.31 -37.10 -34.01
CA PHE A 130 10.04 -35.91 -34.50
C PHE A 130 11.55 -36.04 -34.29
N ASP A 131 12.31 -35.28 -35.07
CA ASP A 131 13.76 -35.20 -34.97
C ASP A 131 14.21 -33.94 -34.23
N TRP A 132 15.26 -34.06 -33.41
CA TRP A 132 15.76 -32.99 -32.55
C TRP A 132 17.28 -32.97 -32.40
N TYR A 133 17.84 -31.78 -32.32
CA TYR A 133 19.27 -31.51 -32.08
C TYR A 133 19.38 -30.55 -30.89
N LEU A 134 19.87 -31.04 -29.75
CA LEU A 134 20.17 -30.21 -28.58
C LEU A 134 21.61 -29.71 -28.69
N ASP A 135 21.77 -28.43 -29.04
CA ASP A 135 23.07 -27.78 -29.21
C ASP A 135 23.74 -27.52 -27.85
N SER A 136 22.97 -26.97 -26.92
CA SER A 136 23.40 -26.63 -25.58
C SER A 136 22.24 -26.71 -24.59
N ILE A 137 22.58 -27.03 -23.34
CA ILE A 137 21.72 -27.01 -22.16
C ILE A 137 22.63 -26.73 -20.96
N GLY A 138 22.26 -25.82 -20.07
CA GLY A 138 23.14 -25.38 -18.99
C GLY A 138 23.22 -26.36 -17.83
N THR A 139 22.18 -26.35 -17.00
CA THR A 139 22.00 -27.18 -15.80
C THR A 139 20.82 -28.14 -16.02
N PRO A 140 21.06 -29.32 -16.64
CA PRO A 140 20.01 -30.24 -17.08
C PRO A 140 19.38 -31.04 -15.92
N ILE A 141 18.86 -30.35 -14.89
CA ILE A 141 18.19 -30.94 -13.72
C ILE A 141 17.04 -30.03 -13.28
N ASN A 142 15.81 -30.29 -13.76
CA ASN A 142 14.55 -29.57 -13.47
C ASN A 142 14.51 -28.04 -13.68
N GLN A 143 15.65 -27.37 -13.86
CA GLN A 143 15.80 -25.95 -14.09
C GLN A 143 15.86 -25.69 -15.60
N ASP A 144 16.91 -26.20 -16.25
CA ASP A 144 17.04 -26.09 -17.70
C ASP A 144 16.47 -27.34 -18.37
N TYR A 145 15.60 -27.13 -19.35
CA TYR A 145 15.02 -28.19 -20.14
C TYR A 145 14.54 -27.70 -21.50
N TYR A 146 14.53 -28.62 -22.45
CA TYR A 146 13.52 -28.64 -23.50
C TYR A 146 12.50 -29.73 -23.15
N GLN A 147 11.21 -29.45 -23.28
CA GLN A 147 10.14 -30.41 -23.06
C GLN A 147 9.09 -30.35 -24.17
N VAL A 148 8.44 -31.49 -24.42
CA VAL A 148 7.14 -31.53 -25.10
C VAL A 148 6.06 -31.74 -24.05
N ARG A 149 5.16 -30.78 -23.91
CA ARG A 149 3.97 -30.86 -23.04
C ARG A 149 2.77 -31.23 -23.89
N LEU A 150 2.02 -32.25 -23.48
CA LEU A 150 0.85 -32.74 -24.19
C LEU A 150 -0.32 -32.87 -23.22
N ARG A 151 -1.51 -32.59 -23.71
CA ARG A 151 -2.75 -32.71 -22.95
C ARG A 151 -3.65 -33.75 -23.58
N ILE A 152 -3.99 -34.77 -22.81
CA ILE A 152 -4.73 -35.94 -23.24
C ILE A 152 -5.75 -36.27 -22.15
N SER A 153 -7.04 -36.21 -22.46
CA SER A 153 -8.12 -36.68 -21.57
C SER A 153 -8.03 -36.10 -20.16
N ASN A 154 -7.90 -34.77 -20.07
CA ASN A 154 -7.78 -34.01 -18.82
C ASN A 154 -6.53 -34.37 -17.97
N ARG A 155 -5.48 -34.95 -18.58
CA ARG A 155 -4.17 -35.22 -17.98
C ARG A 155 -3.05 -34.59 -18.79
N ASP A 156 -1.97 -34.22 -18.11
CA ASP A 156 -0.76 -33.69 -18.75
C ASP A 156 0.32 -34.78 -18.86
N MET A 157 1.01 -34.82 -19.99
CA MET A 157 2.17 -35.67 -20.24
C MET A 157 3.36 -34.80 -20.68
N TYR A 158 4.51 -34.98 -20.03
CA TYR A 158 5.70 -34.17 -20.23
C TYR A 158 6.86 -35.05 -20.69
N TYR A 159 7.43 -34.75 -21.85
CA TYR A 159 8.61 -35.41 -22.41
C TYR A 159 9.81 -34.46 -22.32
N TYR A 160 10.56 -34.56 -21.22
CA TYR A 160 11.77 -33.80 -20.99
C TYR A 160 12.92 -34.40 -21.81
N ILE A 161 13.61 -33.56 -22.59
CA ILE A 161 14.67 -33.98 -23.50
C ILE A 161 15.99 -33.34 -23.02
N GLY A 162 17.01 -34.17 -22.83
CA GLY A 162 18.33 -33.75 -22.34
C GLY A 162 18.39 -33.40 -20.85
N CYS A 163 17.27 -33.42 -20.13
CA CYS A 163 17.17 -33.13 -18.69
C CYS A 163 17.19 -34.41 -17.84
N GLN A 164 17.70 -34.32 -16.61
CA GLN A 164 17.86 -35.44 -15.66
C GLN A 164 16.89 -35.36 -14.48
N ASN A 165 16.53 -36.53 -13.96
CA ASN A 165 15.37 -36.77 -13.12
C ASN A 165 15.41 -36.11 -11.72
N SER A 166 14.38 -35.31 -11.40
CA SER A 166 13.99 -35.01 -10.01
C SER A 166 12.49 -34.77 -9.78
N VAL A 167 11.59 -35.18 -10.69
CA VAL A 167 10.12 -35.05 -10.53
C VAL A 167 9.46 -36.40 -10.24
N VAL A 168 8.52 -36.43 -9.27
CA VAL A 168 7.72 -37.64 -8.94
C VAL A 168 6.40 -37.61 -9.72
N MET A 169 6.02 -38.73 -10.33
CA MET A 169 4.70 -38.88 -10.97
C MET A 169 3.56 -38.66 -9.96
N ASN A 170 2.53 -37.94 -10.38
CA ASN A 170 1.31 -37.73 -9.59
C ASN A 170 0.09 -38.23 -10.38
N GLY A 171 -1.07 -38.36 -9.71
CA GLY A 171 -2.27 -38.95 -10.32
C GLY A 171 -2.84 -38.19 -11.54
N SER A 172 -2.33 -37.00 -11.85
CA SER A 172 -2.75 -36.16 -12.98
C SER A 172 -1.68 -35.92 -14.04
N MET A 173 -0.41 -36.26 -13.78
CA MET A 173 0.74 -35.84 -14.59
C MET A 173 1.74 -36.99 -14.79
N ALA A 174 2.11 -37.24 -16.05
CA ALA A 174 3.09 -38.24 -16.44
C ALA A 174 4.40 -37.58 -16.91
N TYR A 175 5.55 -38.06 -16.43
CA TYR A 175 6.87 -37.50 -16.72
C TYR A 175 7.77 -38.54 -17.39
N PHE A 176 8.30 -38.20 -18.57
CA PHE A 176 9.19 -39.04 -19.38
C PHE A 176 10.49 -38.28 -19.62
N PHE A 177 11.63 -38.90 -19.30
CA PHE A 177 12.96 -38.32 -19.49
C PHE A 177 13.66 -39.00 -20.66
N ILE A 178 13.86 -38.25 -21.74
CA ILE A 178 14.44 -38.68 -23.00
C ILE A 178 15.91 -38.25 -23.03
N ASN A 179 16.80 -39.24 -23.08
CA ASN A 179 18.25 -39.02 -23.20
C ASN A 179 18.70 -39.17 -24.65
N GLY A 180 19.61 -38.31 -25.08
CA GLY A 180 20.34 -38.43 -26.34
C GLY A 180 21.63 -37.60 -26.33
N PRO A 181 22.63 -37.91 -27.16
CA PRO A 181 23.82 -37.09 -27.33
C PRO A 181 23.50 -35.65 -27.76
N LEU A 182 24.15 -34.68 -27.10
CA LEU A 182 24.19 -33.28 -27.55
C LEU A 182 24.89 -33.17 -28.91
N GLN A 183 24.60 -32.07 -29.62
CA GLN A 183 25.25 -31.69 -30.88
C GLN A 183 25.16 -32.75 -32.00
N THR A 184 24.08 -33.53 -31.98
CA THR A 184 23.73 -34.50 -33.02
C THR A 184 22.22 -34.54 -33.18
N TRP A 185 21.75 -34.90 -34.38
CA TRP A 185 20.33 -35.18 -34.62
C TRP A 185 19.94 -36.52 -34.00
N ASN A 186 18.86 -36.49 -33.22
CA ASN A 186 18.27 -37.61 -32.51
C ASN A 186 16.80 -37.72 -32.92
N HIS A 187 16.30 -38.95 -33.02
CA HIS A 187 14.92 -39.23 -33.39
C HIS A 187 14.10 -39.65 -32.17
N LEU A 188 12.96 -39.00 -31.92
CA LEU A 188 11.98 -39.44 -30.93
C LEU A 188 10.82 -40.15 -31.63
N HIS A 189 10.46 -41.35 -31.16
CA HIS A 189 9.24 -42.05 -31.55
C HIS A 189 8.55 -42.61 -30.30
N ARG A 190 7.35 -42.12 -29.96
CA ARG A 190 6.58 -42.48 -28.76
C ARG A 190 5.11 -42.72 -29.06
N ASN A 191 4.55 -43.79 -28.52
CA ASN A 191 3.12 -44.08 -28.59
C ASN A 191 2.42 -43.47 -27.36
N LEU A 192 1.85 -42.26 -27.51
CA LEU A 192 1.24 -41.52 -26.42
C LEU A 192 0.05 -42.27 -25.81
N THR A 193 -0.69 -43.08 -26.59
CA THR A 193 -1.78 -43.91 -26.07
C THR A 193 -1.26 -44.99 -25.12
N SER A 194 -0.17 -45.66 -25.48
CA SER A 194 0.47 -46.68 -24.65
C SER A 194 1.06 -46.06 -23.39
N ASP A 195 1.79 -44.94 -23.55
CA ASP A 195 2.42 -44.21 -22.45
C ASP A 195 1.38 -43.67 -21.44
N TYR A 196 0.23 -43.18 -21.93
CA TYR A 196 -0.90 -42.78 -21.10
C TYR A 196 -1.49 -43.98 -20.34
N PHE A 197 -1.72 -45.11 -21.03
CA PHE A 197 -2.28 -46.31 -20.40
C PHE A 197 -1.35 -46.91 -19.34
N GLU A 198 -0.04 -46.91 -19.58
CA GLU A 198 0.97 -47.40 -18.64
C GLU A 198 0.98 -46.60 -17.32
N VAL A 199 0.84 -45.28 -17.38
CA VAL A 199 0.86 -44.41 -16.19
C VAL A 199 -0.50 -44.32 -15.50
N PHE A 200 -1.60 -44.18 -16.25
CA PHE A 200 -2.93 -43.90 -15.69
C PHE A 200 -3.85 -45.12 -15.61
N GLY A 201 -3.47 -46.28 -16.17
CA GLY A 201 -4.22 -47.54 -16.09
C GLY A 201 -5.54 -47.59 -16.86
N GLN A 202 -5.84 -46.55 -17.65
CA GLN A 202 -7.05 -46.42 -18.47
C GLN A 202 -6.68 -45.92 -19.88
N LEU A 203 -7.49 -46.22 -20.88
CA LEU A 203 -7.28 -45.69 -22.23
C LEU A 203 -7.70 -44.22 -22.29
N PRO A 204 -6.96 -43.36 -23.01
CA PRO A 204 -7.34 -41.97 -23.20
C PRO A 204 -8.57 -41.85 -24.11
N THR A 205 -9.48 -40.94 -23.75
CA THR A 205 -10.74 -40.64 -24.45
C THR A 205 -10.63 -39.51 -25.46
N GLU A 206 -9.63 -38.63 -25.35
CA GLU A 206 -9.41 -37.48 -26.23
C GLU A 206 -7.94 -37.02 -26.24
N PHE A 207 -7.50 -36.43 -27.37
CA PHE A 207 -6.29 -35.63 -27.46
C PHE A 207 -6.69 -34.15 -27.61
N GLU A 208 -6.09 -33.28 -26.80
CA GLU A 208 -6.43 -31.86 -26.74
C GLU A 208 -5.38 -31.01 -27.51
N TRP A 209 -4.12 -31.01 -27.07
CA TRP A 209 -3.07 -30.15 -27.65
C TRP A 209 -1.63 -30.63 -27.33
N ALA A 210 -0.65 -30.03 -28.02
CA ALA A 210 0.79 -30.18 -27.77
C ALA A 210 1.51 -28.81 -27.76
N GLU A 211 2.57 -28.70 -26.96
CA GLU A 211 3.45 -27.53 -26.89
C GLU A 211 4.91 -27.99 -26.77
N TRP A 212 5.82 -27.29 -27.44
CA TRP A 212 7.27 -27.46 -27.34
C TRP A 212 7.83 -26.25 -26.58
N TRP A 213 8.63 -26.50 -25.54
CA TRP A 213 8.93 -25.48 -24.55
C TRP A 213 10.37 -25.62 -24.05
N ILE A 214 11.16 -24.55 -24.17
CA ILE A 214 12.44 -24.40 -23.47
C ILE A 214 12.22 -23.59 -22.20
N ARG A 215 12.84 -24.00 -21.09
CA ARG A 215 13.10 -23.15 -19.93
C ARG A 215 14.59 -23.16 -19.62
N SER A 216 15.15 -22.03 -19.21
CA SER A 216 16.55 -21.92 -18.80
C SER A 216 16.72 -20.93 -17.65
N TYR A 217 17.25 -21.39 -16.51
CA TYR A 217 17.76 -20.59 -15.40
C TYR A 217 19.28 -20.36 -15.50
N SER A 218 20.00 -21.13 -16.33
CA SER A 218 21.44 -20.88 -16.54
C SER A 218 21.71 -19.67 -17.43
N THR A 219 22.84 -19.02 -17.17
CA THR A 219 23.42 -17.93 -17.99
C THR A 219 24.10 -18.43 -19.28
N THR A 220 24.23 -19.74 -19.44
CA THR A 220 24.52 -20.42 -20.69
C THR A 220 23.23 -20.81 -21.40
N TYR A 221 23.19 -20.72 -22.73
CA TYR A 221 22.01 -21.10 -23.49
C TYR A 221 21.55 -22.53 -23.24
N THR A 222 20.24 -22.68 -23.16
CA THR A 222 19.54 -23.88 -23.60
C THR A 222 19.05 -23.62 -25.03
N ARG A 223 19.64 -24.30 -26.02
CA ARG A 223 19.34 -24.13 -27.45
C ARG A 223 19.05 -25.47 -28.11
N ILE A 224 17.95 -25.53 -28.85
CA ILE A 224 17.55 -26.70 -29.63
C ILE A 224 17.16 -26.33 -31.06
N TYR A 225 17.30 -27.32 -31.94
CA TYR A 225 16.66 -27.36 -33.25
C TYR A 225 15.75 -28.59 -33.32
N MET A 226 14.63 -28.46 -34.00
CA MET A 226 13.63 -29.53 -34.16
C MET A 226 13.10 -29.56 -35.58
N ASP A 227 12.80 -30.75 -36.08
CA ASP A 227 12.45 -30.99 -37.47
C ASP A 227 11.45 -32.16 -37.59
N ASP A 228 10.82 -32.29 -38.75
CA ASP A 228 9.88 -33.37 -39.11
C ASP A 228 8.89 -33.77 -37.99
N VAL A 229 8.22 -32.78 -37.40
CA VAL A 229 7.22 -33.01 -36.35
C VAL A 229 5.98 -33.71 -36.91
N ASN A 230 5.73 -34.92 -36.41
CA ASN A 230 4.63 -35.78 -36.76
C ASN A 230 3.79 -36.13 -35.50
N ILE A 231 2.48 -35.86 -35.57
CA ILE A 231 1.48 -36.35 -34.60
C ILE A 231 0.42 -37.11 -35.38
N VAL A 232 0.26 -38.41 -35.09
CA VAL A 232 -0.51 -39.33 -35.95
C VAL A 232 -1.45 -40.21 -35.11
N ASN A 233 -2.71 -40.36 -35.50
CA ASN A 233 -3.63 -41.39 -34.98
C ASN A 233 -3.81 -42.51 -36.01
N GLY A 234 -3.06 -43.60 -35.87
CA GLY A 234 -3.10 -44.71 -36.85
C GLY A 234 -2.71 -44.27 -38.27
N THR A 235 -3.70 -43.98 -39.13
CA THR A 235 -3.49 -43.47 -40.50
C THR A 235 -3.80 -41.97 -40.67
N PHE A 236 -4.27 -41.28 -39.63
CA PHE A 236 -4.62 -39.86 -39.68
C PHE A 236 -3.46 -39.00 -39.17
N VAL A 237 -2.86 -38.21 -40.05
CA VAL A 237 -1.78 -37.26 -39.72
C VAL A 237 -2.41 -35.94 -39.27
N LYS A 238 -2.14 -35.51 -38.03
CA LYS A 238 -2.61 -34.24 -37.46
C LYS A 238 -1.60 -33.11 -37.69
N VAL A 239 -0.33 -33.39 -37.41
CA VAL A 239 0.84 -32.60 -37.79
C VAL A 239 1.78 -33.57 -38.53
N GLY A 240 2.44 -33.14 -39.61
CA GLY A 240 3.40 -33.98 -40.33
C GLY A 240 3.59 -33.56 -41.79
N GLY A 241 4.84 -33.34 -42.20
CA GLY A 241 5.20 -32.84 -43.53
C GLY A 241 4.38 -31.60 -43.92
N SER A 242 3.72 -31.65 -45.08
CA SER A 242 2.85 -30.56 -45.54
C SER A 242 1.60 -30.31 -44.68
N THR A 243 1.22 -31.25 -43.80
CA THR A 243 0.06 -31.09 -42.91
C THR A 243 0.46 -30.29 -41.69
N LEU A 244 -0.10 -29.09 -41.54
CA LEU A 244 0.22 -28.14 -40.47
C LEU A 244 1.73 -27.78 -40.37
N ASN A 245 2.46 -27.90 -41.48
CA ASN A 245 3.87 -27.52 -41.62
C ASN A 245 4.80 -28.22 -40.60
N GLY A 246 4.62 -29.53 -40.41
CA GLY A 246 5.41 -30.33 -39.46
C GLY A 246 6.91 -30.35 -39.79
N ASN A 247 7.27 -30.20 -41.06
CA ASN A 247 8.65 -30.17 -41.55
C ASN A 247 9.20 -28.75 -41.79
N PHE A 248 8.54 -27.70 -41.27
CA PHE A 248 9.00 -26.30 -41.29
C PHE A 248 9.38 -25.64 -42.65
N GLU A 249 9.19 -26.34 -43.76
CA GLU A 249 9.50 -25.86 -45.12
C GLU A 249 8.64 -24.66 -45.54
N GLY A 250 7.35 -24.70 -45.17
CA GLY A 250 6.38 -23.63 -45.38
C GLY A 250 6.48 -22.52 -44.32
N THR A 251 5.65 -21.49 -44.48
CA THR A 251 5.43 -20.44 -43.48
C THR A 251 3.99 -20.48 -42.99
N GLY A 252 3.78 -20.55 -41.68
CA GLY A 252 2.45 -20.62 -41.04
C GLY A 252 2.17 -21.96 -40.34
N GLY A 253 0.97 -22.07 -39.76
CA GLY A 253 0.55 -23.22 -38.92
C GLY A 253 1.00 -23.11 -37.46
N TRP A 254 2.20 -22.60 -37.23
CA TRP A 254 2.81 -22.47 -35.91
C TRP A 254 2.66 -21.06 -35.30
N THR A 255 2.59 -21.02 -33.97
CA THR A 255 2.61 -19.84 -33.10
C THR A 255 3.81 -19.96 -32.16
N PHE A 256 4.56 -18.87 -32.04
CA PHE A 256 5.73 -18.74 -31.16
C PHE A 256 5.39 -17.64 -30.16
N GLN A 257 5.73 -17.83 -28.88
CA GLN A 257 5.42 -16.85 -27.83
C GLN A 257 6.59 -15.90 -27.51
N THR A 258 7.72 -16.02 -28.23
CA THR A 258 8.99 -15.35 -27.87
C THR A 258 9.82 -14.89 -29.06
N SER A 259 10.29 -13.65 -28.99
CA SER A 259 11.31 -13.08 -29.87
C SER A 259 11.83 -11.78 -29.22
N THR A 260 12.56 -11.92 -28.11
CA THR A 260 12.99 -10.78 -27.29
C THR A 260 14.45 -10.86 -26.87
N ASP A 261 15.16 -9.78 -27.20
CA ASP A 261 16.58 -9.59 -26.97
C ASP A 261 16.91 -9.20 -25.51
N PRO A 262 18.19 -9.24 -25.08
CA PRO A 262 18.59 -9.11 -23.68
C PRO A 262 18.01 -7.89 -22.97
N ALA A 263 17.40 -8.12 -21.81
CA ALA A 263 16.91 -7.10 -20.88
C ALA A 263 17.37 -7.44 -19.45
N ASP A 264 17.82 -6.44 -18.70
CA ASP A 264 18.39 -6.56 -17.35
C ASP A 264 17.83 -5.49 -16.40
N ILE A 265 17.68 -5.85 -15.12
CA ILE A 265 17.32 -4.94 -14.03
C ILE A 265 18.27 -5.23 -12.86
N SER A 266 19.01 -4.24 -12.40
CA SER A 266 20.10 -4.42 -11.42
C SER A 266 20.31 -3.21 -10.53
N GLN A 267 21.04 -3.36 -9.43
CA GLN A 267 21.56 -2.23 -8.67
C GLN A 267 22.67 -1.50 -9.44
N SER A 268 22.69 -0.17 -9.39
CA SER A 268 23.82 0.65 -9.83
C SER A 268 24.42 1.45 -8.67
N PRO A 269 25.76 1.53 -8.55
CA PRO A 269 26.43 2.43 -7.62
C PRO A 269 26.37 3.90 -8.08
N VAL A 270 25.93 4.15 -9.32
CA VAL A 270 25.64 5.50 -9.82
C VAL A 270 24.25 5.88 -9.31
N ARG A 271 24.20 6.79 -8.35
CA ARG A 271 23.00 7.09 -7.56
C ARG A 271 22.90 8.57 -7.21
N LYS A 272 21.84 8.90 -6.51
CA LYS A 272 21.46 10.25 -6.07
C LYS A 272 21.30 10.33 -4.56
N GLU A 273 20.66 9.34 -3.94
CA GLU A 273 20.59 9.15 -2.49
C GLU A 273 21.22 7.80 -2.08
N GLY A 274 21.26 7.53 -0.77
CA GLY A 274 21.64 6.25 -0.15
C GLY A 274 22.88 5.54 -0.72
N ASP A 275 22.76 4.22 -0.94
CA ASP A 275 23.82 3.32 -1.41
C ASP A 275 23.60 2.72 -2.81
N TRP A 276 22.36 2.64 -3.31
CA TRP A 276 22.04 2.04 -4.62
C TRP A 276 20.92 2.77 -5.38
N SER A 277 20.97 2.71 -6.72
CA SER A 277 19.83 3.04 -7.59
C SER A 277 19.37 1.82 -8.38
N MET A 278 18.13 1.81 -8.86
CA MET A 278 17.64 0.79 -9.80
C MET A 278 18.07 1.15 -11.22
N ASN A 279 18.85 0.26 -11.85
CA ASN A 279 19.17 0.29 -13.27
C ASN A 279 18.21 -0.62 -14.05
N MET A 280 17.66 -0.12 -15.16
CA MET A 280 16.93 -0.90 -16.16
C MET A 280 17.62 -0.74 -17.51
N THR A 281 18.22 -1.81 -18.03
CA THR A 281 19.02 -1.81 -19.27
C THR A 281 18.43 -2.77 -20.30
N VAL A 282 18.28 -2.31 -21.54
CA VAL A 282 17.78 -3.10 -22.68
C VAL A 282 18.71 -2.99 -23.88
N LEU A 283 19.03 -4.12 -24.51
CA LEU A 283 19.87 -4.21 -25.71
C LEU A 283 19.13 -5.01 -26.79
N SER A 284 18.94 -4.44 -27.98
CA SER A 284 18.32 -5.09 -29.15
C SER A 284 19.35 -5.45 -30.23
N ASN A 285 19.20 -6.65 -30.80
CA ASN A 285 20.00 -7.27 -31.85
C ASN A 285 19.03 -7.89 -32.91
N ASP A 286 18.29 -7.04 -33.62
CA ASP A 286 17.21 -7.35 -34.58
C ASP A 286 15.82 -7.71 -33.98
N TYR A 287 15.66 -7.96 -32.68
CA TYR A 287 14.36 -8.23 -32.03
C TYR A 287 13.97 -7.14 -30.98
N THR A 288 12.82 -7.29 -30.32
CA THR A 288 12.37 -6.35 -29.27
C THR A 288 13.04 -6.70 -27.94
N SER A 289 13.82 -5.79 -27.35
CA SER A 289 14.21 -5.91 -25.93
C SER A 289 13.33 -4.99 -25.08
N TYR A 290 12.89 -5.48 -23.92
CA TYR A 290 12.09 -4.70 -22.97
C TYR A 290 12.35 -5.16 -21.52
N ALA A 291 12.45 -4.19 -20.62
CA ALA A 291 12.52 -4.39 -19.17
C ALA A 291 11.35 -3.61 -18.53
N TYR A 292 10.71 -4.20 -17.53
CA TYR A 292 9.64 -3.54 -16.78
C TYR A 292 9.68 -3.95 -15.30
N ALA A 293 9.14 -3.08 -14.45
CA ALA A 293 9.02 -3.28 -13.00
C ALA A 293 7.73 -2.57 -12.55
N SER A 294 6.78 -3.28 -11.94
CA SER A 294 5.48 -2.71 -11.53
C SER A 294 5.12 -2.81 -10.03
N TYR A 295 4.74 -1.69 -9.42
CA TYR A 295 4.29 -1.61 -8.02
C TYR A 295 2.77 -1.43 -7.97
N ASN A 296 2.09 -2.22 -7.12
CA ASN A 296 0.62 -2.21 -7.01
C ASN A 296 0.18 -1.57 -5.68
N PRO A 297 0.01 -0.24 -5.62
CA PRO A 297 -0.31 0.46 -4.36
C PRO A 297 -1.71 0.16 -3.80
N ASN A 298 -2.67 -0.18 -4.66
CA ASN A 298 -4.08 -0.39 -4.31
C ASN A 298 -4.69 0.79 -3.49
N LYS A 299 -4.47 2.03 -3.96
CA LYS A 299 -4.88 3.26 -3.27
C LYS A 299 -5.99 4.03 -4.01
N LEU A 300 -6.99 4.51 -3.27
CA LEU A 300 -8.03 5.42 -3.76
C LEU A 300 -7.58 6.87 -3.59
N LEU A 301 -7.52 7.61 -4.69
CA LEU A 301 -7.30 9.06 -4.70
C LEU A 301 -8.61 9.83 -4.85
N SER A 302 -8.62 11.05 -4.29
CA SER A 302 -9.72 12.02 -4.36
C SER A 302 -9.19 13.46 -4.23
N GLU A 303 -10.08 14.46 -4.21
CA GLU A 303 -9.66 15.86 -3.98
C GLU A 303 -8.98 16.05 -2.61
N SER A 304 -9.44 15.33 -1.58
CA SER A 304 -8.84 15.33 -0.24
C SER A 304 -7.62 14.43 -0.15
N ASN A 305 -7.64 13.23 -0.76
CA ASN A 305 -6.49 12.31 -0.79
C ASN A 305 -5.80 12.33 -2.16
N LYS A 306 -4.86 13.25 -2.38
CA LYS A 306 -4.09 13.31 -3.62
C LYS A 306 -2.85 12.42 -3.56
N GLY A 307 -2.55 11.72 -4.66
CA GLY A 307 -1.36 10.88 -4.78
C GLY A 307 -0.18 11.63 -5.39
N GLN A 308 0.85 11.90 -4.58
CA GLN A 308 2.08 12.54 -5.03
C GLN A 308 3.15 11.48 -5.32
N LEU A 309 3.56 11.36 -6.58
CA LEU A 309 4.62 10.45 -7.00
C LEU A 309 5.88 11.24 -7.36
N SER A 310 7.00 10.91 -6.72
CA SER A 310 8.27 11.58 -6.99
C SER A 310 9.47 10.62 -6.92
N PHE A 311 10.49 10.88 -7.73
CA PHE A 311 11.74 10.12 -7.81
C PHE A 311 12.79 10.83 -8.66
N TRP A 312 14.05 10.49 -8.47
CA TRP A 312 15.13 10.87 -9.39
C TRP A 312 15.26 9.85 -10.53
N TRP A 313 15.59 10.33 -11.73
CA TRP A 313 15.84 9.48 -12.89
C TRP A 313 16.97 10.02 -13.78
N MET A 314 17.64 9.14 -14.52
CA MET A 314 18.69 9.50 -15.48
C MET A 314 18.80 8.47 -16.61
N ILE A 315 18.81 8.91 -17.88
CA ILE A 315 19.30 8.07 -18.99
C ILE A 315 20.82 8.00 -18.89
N GLU A 316 21.38 6.84 -18.54
CA GLU A 316 22.82 6.65 -18.39
C GLU A 316 23.50 6.45 -19.75
N ASP A 317 22.93 5.60 -20.60
CA ASP A 317 23.40 5.36 -21.97
C ASP A 317 22.22 5.20 -22.93
N TRP A 318 22.39 5.66 -24.17
CA TRP A 318 21.40 5.55 -25.23
C TRP A 318 22.04 5.49 -26.62
N VAL A 319 22.08 4.30 -27.20
CA VAL A 319 22.73 4.01 -28.49
C VAL A 319 21.68 3.65 -29.53
N ASN A 320 21.87 4.13 -30.76
CA ASN A 320 20.99 3.92 -31.91
C ASN A 320 19.47 4.14 -31.61
N PRO A 321 19.06 5.34 -31.15
CA PRO A 321 17.70 5.61 -30.71
C PRO A 321 16.68 5.73 -31.86
N ASP A 322 15.68 4.87 -31.89
CA ASP A 322 14.61 4.85 -32.90
C ASP A 322 13.23 5.25 -32.33
N VAL A 323 12.19 5.31 -33.17
CA VAL A 323 10.83 5.71 -32.73
C VAL A 323 10.13 4.67 -31.83
N PHE A 324 10.64 3.44 -31.76
CA PHE A 324 10.17 2.38 -30.87
C PHE A 324 11.07 2.18 -29.64
N SER A 325 12.18 2.92 -29.56
CA SER A 325 13.08 3.03 -28.41
C SER A 325 12.54 4.08 -27.44
N TYR A 326 12.09 3.67 -26.26
CA TYR A 326 11.51 4.58 -25.27
C TYR A 326 11.74 4.14 -23.82
N CYS A 327 11.64 5.12 -22.94
CA CYS A 327 11.46 4.91 -21.51
C CYS A 327 10.24 5.70 -21.03
N ARG A 328 9.38 5.04 -20.24
CA ARG A 328 8.16 5.62 -19.69
C ARG A 328 7.82 5.01 -18.32
N LEU A 329 7.03 5.75 -17.56
CA LEU A 329 6.24 5.25 -16.47
C LEU A 329 4.78 5.13 -16.96
N ILE A 330 4.11 4.07 -16.55
CA ILE A 330 2.68 3.83 -16.75
C ILE A 330 2.03 3.85 -15.37
N VAL A 331 0.93 4.57 -15.22
CA VAL A 331 0.05 4.45 -14.05
C VAL A 331 -1.29 3.94 -14.56
N ASN A 332 -1.63 2.71 -14.19
CA ASN A 332 -2.93 2.11 -14.48
C ASN A 332 -3.92 2.54 -13.41
N VAL A 333 -5.02 3.15 -13.84
CA VAL A 333 -6.00 3.79 -12.95
C VAL A 333 -7.41 3.42 -13.38
N LYS A 334 -8.31 3.22 -12.42
CA LYS A 334 -9.72 2.93 -12.68
C LYS A 334 -10.63 3.89 -11.91
N ASN A 335 -11.80 4.19 -12.46
CA ASN A 335 -12.92 4.75 -11.70
C ASN A 335 -14.09 3.76 -11.71
N SER A 336 -15.23 4.12 -11.12
CA SER A 336 -16.42 3.25 -10.99
C SER A 336 -17.02 2.76 -12.33
N THR A 337 -16.51 3.19 -13.49
CA THR A 337 -17.03 2.81 -14.81
C THR A 337 -16.00 2.28 -15.81
N THR A 338 -14.73 2.65 -15.67
CA THR A 338 -13.77 2.64 -16.78
C THR A 338 -12.32 2.56 -16.28
N ASP A 339 -11.51 1.75 -16.97
CA ASP A 339 -10.04 1.68 -16.79
C ASP A 339 -9.34 2.65 -17.75
N PHE A 340 -8.28 3.31 -17.26
CA PHE A 340 -7.46 4.28 -17.97
C PHE A 340 -5.97 4.05 -17.72
N GLN A 341 -5.13 4.66 -18.55
CA GLN A 341 -3.67 4.61 -18.41
C GLN A 341 -3.05 5.99 -18.56
N ILE A 342 -2.24 6.40 -17.57
CA ILE A 342 -1.45 7.63 -17.62
C ILE A 342 -0.01 7.27 -17.97
N TYR A 343 0.48 7.80 -19.09
CA TYR A 343 1.83 7.54 -19.59
C TYR A 343 2.73 8.76 -19.42
N TYR A 344 3.73 8.65 -18.54
CA TYR A 344 4.78 9.65 -18.37
C TYR A 344 6.03 9.23 -19.15
N PHE A 345 6.28 9.87 -20.29
CA PHE A 345 7.43 9.54 -21.13
C PHE A 345 8.68 10.33 -20.71
N PHE A 346 9.75 9.61 -20.37
CA PHE A 346 11.10 10.16 -20.11
C PHE A 346 11.92 10.28 -21.40
N ALA A 347 11.77 9.30 -22.30
CA ALA A 347 12.50 9.27 -23.55
C ALA A 347 11.70 8.62 -24.69
N ILE A 348 11.83 9.15 -25.91
CA ILE A 348 11.46 8.49 -27.18
C ILE A 348 12.48 8.88 -28.26
N GLY A 349 13.01 7.91 -28.99
CA GLY A 349 14.03 8.12 -30.02
C GLY A 349 13.48 8.63 -31.36
N GLY A 350 14.29 8.50 -32.41
CA GLY A 350 13.97 9.07 -33.72
C GLY A 350 13.93 10.61 -33.72
N ALA A 351 12.81 11.22 -34.12
CA ALA A 351 12.70 12.68 -34.25
C ALA A 351 12.58 13.43 -32.91
N GLY A 352 12.48 12.73 -31.77
CA GLY A 352 12.35 13.33 -30.43
C GLY A 352 11.04 14.10 -30.19
N THR A 353 10.08 14.03 -31.12
CA THR A 353 8.76 14.62 -30.97
C THR A 353 7.76 13.56 -30.53
N MET A 354 7.32 13.62 -29.28
CA MET A 354 6.19 12.80 -28.80
C MET A 354 4.96 13.07 -29.67
N PRO A 355 4.39 12.07 -30.38
CA PRO A 355 3.12 12.24 -31.04
C PRO A 355 2.02 12.28 -29.97
N MET A 356 1.68 13.48 -29.48
CA MET A 356 0.47 13.69 -28.69
C MET A 356 -0.75 13.37 -29.55
N VAL A 357 -1.15 12.11 -29.51
CA VAL A 357 -2.51 11.71 -29.82
C VAL A 357 -3.04 10.97 -28.60
N ILE A 358 -3.87 11.67 -27.84
CA ILE A 358 -4.81 11.07 -26.91
C ILE A 358 -5.77 10.25 -27.79
N MET A 359 -5.72 8.94 -27.61
CA MET A 359 -6.67 7.99 -28.19
C MET A 359 -7.19 7.17 -27.02
N ASP A 360 -8.48 6.86 -27.05
CA ASP A 360 -9.13 5.99 -26.08
C ASP A 360 -8.92 6.49 -24.63
N ASN A 361 -8.83 5.59 -23.66
CA ASN A 361 -8.70 5.90 -22.24
C ASN A 361 -7.22 6.16 -21.83
N THR A 362 -6.47 6.95 -22.61
CA THR A 362 -5.03 7.15 -22.37
C THR A 362 -4.61 8.62 -22.29
N ILE A 363 -3.95 8.99 -21.19
CA ILE A 363 -3.28 10.29 -21.01
C ILE A 363 -1.79 10.09 -21.35
N LYS A 364 -1.18 11.03 -22.08
CA LYS A 364 0.24 10.97 -22.46
C LYS A 364 0.94 12.28 -22.13
N ILE A 365 1.81 12.23 -21.13
CA ILE A 365 2.52 13.37 -20.56
C ILE A 365 4.00 13.25 -20.94
N LYS A 366 4.54 14.35 -21.46
CA LYS A 366 5.97 14.53 -21.63
C LYS A 366 6.52 15.10 -20.32
N VAL A 367 7.47 14.40 -19.69
CA VAL A 367 8.11 14.88 -18.45
C VAL A 367 9.13 15.99 -18.75
N ASP A 368 9.47 16.77 -17.73
CA ASP A 368 10.57 17.74 -17.83
C ASP A 368 11.91 17.04 -18.03
N SER A 369 12.86 17.69 -18.69
CA SER A 369 14.13 17.06 -19.14
C SER A 369 13.98 15.84 -20.07
N PHE A 370 12.84 15.65 -20.73
CA PHE A 370 12.66 14.60 -21.76
C PHE A 370 13.84 14.49 -22.74
N ASN A 371 14.28 13.25 -23.00
CA ASN A 371 15.48 12.88 -23.78
C ASN A 371 16.83 13.42 -23.22
N ALA A 372 16.92 13.90 -21.97
CA ALA A 372 18.19 14.32 -21.37
C ALA A 372 19.01 13.12 -20.85
N THR A 373 20.26 13.02 -21.31
CA THR A 373 21.21 11.93 -21.00
C THR A 373 22.34 12.39 -20.09
N GLY A 374 22.79 11.51 -19.20
CA GLY A 374 23.98 11.74 -18.35
C GLY A 374 23.79 12.77 -17.22
N THR A 375 22.54 13.09 -16.87
CA THR A 375 22.19 14.00 -15.78
C THR A 375 20.98 13.50 -15.00
N TRP A 376 21.06 13.51 -13.68
CA TRP A 376 19.91 13.27 -12.79
C TRP A 376 18.86 14.38 -12.90
N ASN A 377 17.61 13.98 -13.08
CA ASN A 377 16.42 14.83 -13.11
C ASN A 377 15.44 14.37 -12.02
N ARG A 378 14.66 15.28 -11.43
CA ARG A 378 13.55 14.91 -10.53
C ARG A 378 12.27 14.79 -11.34
N PHE A 379 11.57 13.67 -11.21
CA PHE A 379 10.14 13.55 -11.46
C PHE A 379 9.41 13.87 -10.15
N ASP A 380 8.40 14.72 -10.23
CA ASP A 380 7.60 15.16 -9.08
C ASP A 380 6.22 15.58 -9.60
N ARG A 381 5.21 14.71 -9.44
CA ARG A 381 3.89 14.87 -10.06
C ARG A 381 2.76 14.41 -9.15
N ASN A 382 1.66 15.14 -9.21
CA ASN A 382 0.42 14.75 -8.57
C ASN A 382 -0.47 13.98 -9.57
N ILE A 383 -0.68 12.69 -9.32
CA ILE A 383 -1.41 11.80 -10.24
C ILE A 383 -2.89 12.20 -10.35
N TRP A 384 -3.49 12.62 -9.24
CA TRP A 384 -4.88 13.08 -9.19
C TRP A 384 -5.08 14.35 -10.05
N GLU A 385 -4.20 15.35 -9.92
CA GLU A 385 -4.30 16.60 -10.69
C GLU A 385 -4.00 16.40 -12.19
N ASP A 386 -3.06 15.50 -12.53
CA ASP A 386 -2.79 15.14 -13.93
C ASP A 386 -3.98 14.43 -14.60
N PHE A 387 -4.74 13.63 -13.86
CA PHE A 387 -5.95 12.97 -14.36
C PHE A 387 -7.15 13.93 -14.45
N THR A 388 -7.43 14.65 -13.36
CA THR A 388 -8.58 15.58 -13.27
C THR A 388 -8.43 16.83 -14.15
N GLY A 389 -7.20 17.14 -14.59
CA GLY A 389 -6.96 18.11 -15.67
C GLY A 389 -7.51 17.70 -17.05
N VAL A 390 -7.95 16.44 -17.22
CA VAL A 390 -8.47 15.87 -18.48
C VAL A 390 -9.87 15.29 -18.34
N TYR A 391 -10.17 14.58 -17.24
CA TYR A 391 -11.43 13.90 -16.99
C TYR A 391 -12.11 14.39 -15.71
N ASP A 392 -13.44 14.33 -15.67
CA ASP A 392 -14.26 14.68 -14.50
C ASP A 392 -14.57 13.39 -13.72
N THR A 393 -14.19 13.32 -12.44
CA THR A 393 -14.36 12.14 -11.56
C THR A 393 -14.28 12.57 -10.09
N GLU A 394 -15.06 11.93 -9.21
CA GLU A 394 -15.06 12.19 -7.76
C GLU A 394 -13.95 11.39 -7.05
N ASN A 395 -13.60 10.22 -7.60
CA ASN A 395 -12.53 9.36 -7.11
C ASN A 395 -11.73 8.71 -8.26
N LEU A 396 -10.55 8.17 -7.93
CA LEU A 396 -9.63 7.52 -8.87
C LEU A 396 -8.78 6.47 -8.13
N TRP A 397 -8.95 5.19 -8.46
CA TRP A 397 -8.14 4.11 -7.90
C TRP A 397 -6.84 3.94 -8.70
N ILE A 398 -5.72 3.74 -8.00
CA ILE A 398 -4.42 3.40 -8.58
C ILE A 398 -4.17 1.90 -8.38
N ASP A 399 -4.24 1.15 -9.47
CA ASP A 399 -3.98 -0.29 -9.47
C ASP A 399 -2.48 -0.60 -9.52
N GLU A 400 -1.76 0.07 -10.43
CA GLU A 400 -0.37 -0.27 -10.75
C GLU A 400 0.43 0.96 -11.24
N ILE A 401 1.70 1.01 -10.84
CA ILE A 401 2.73 1.98 -11.24
C ILE A 401 3.88 1.17 -11.89
N GLU A 402 3.92 1.10 -13.23
CA GLU A 402 4.93 0.35 -14.00
C GLU A 402 6.00 1.26 -14.59
N PHE A 403 7.26 1.04 -14.23
CA PHE A 403 8.43 1.57 -14.94
C PHE A 403 8.76 0.67 -16.13
N GLN A 404 9.00 1.24 -17.31
CA GLN A 404 9.23 0.46 -18.54
C GLN A 404 10.30 1.09 -19.43
N VAL A 405 11.23 0.24 -19.90
CA VAL A 405 12.28 0.58 -20.87
C VAL A 405 12.19 -0.40 -22.04
N ARG A 406 12.28 0.10 -23.28
CA ARG A 406 12.16 -0.73 -24.49
C ARG A 406 13.04 -0.23 -25.63
N THR A 407 13.52 -1.16 -26.46
CA THR A 407 14.10 -0.91 -27.79
C THR A 407 13.74 -2.04 -28.77
N THR A 408 13.78 -1.78 -30.09
CA THR A 408 13.42 -2.76 -31.13
C THR A 408 14.28 -2.68 -32.40
N VAL A 409 15.46 -2.06 -32.33
CA VAL A 409 16.34 -1.86 -33.50
C VAL A 409 17.73 -2.43 -33.22
N ASP A 410 18.30 -3.07 -34.24
CA ASP A 410 19.65 -3.64 -34.20
C ASP A 410 20.71 -2.70 -33.59
N ASN A 411 21.54 -3.26 -32.72
CA ASN A 411 22.57 -2.57 -31.95
C ASN A 411 22.06 -1.33 -31.17
N SER A 412 20.79 -1.33 -30.75
CA SER A 412 20.22 -0.27 -29.92
C SER A 412 20.28 -0.65 -28.43
N LEU A 413 20.77 0.28 -27.61
CA LEU A 413 20.93 0.14 -26.17
C LEU A 413 20.21 1.30 -25.48
N LEU A 414 19.50 1.04 -24.39
CA LEU A 414 18.98 2.07 -23.50
C LEU A 414 19.15 1.62 -22.04
N SER A 415 19.89 2.41 -21.26
CA SER A 415 20.04 2.25 -19.81
C SER A 415 19.37 3.43 -19.10
N LEU A 416 18.49 3.16 -18.14
CA LEU A 416 17.89 4.16 -17.27
C LEU A 416 18.08 3.82 -15.80
N LEU A 417 18.46 4.82 -15.01
CA LEU A 417 18.53 4.72 -13.56
C LEU A 417 17.33 5.44 -12.91
N PHE A 418 16.80 4.85 -11.83
CA PHE A 418 15.78 5.42 -10.94
C PHE A 418 16.26 5.36 -9.48
N ASP A 419 15.97 6.37 -8.68
CA ASP A 419 16.40 6.47 -7.27
C ASP A 419 15.45 7.38 -6.47
N ASP A 420 15.45 7.25 -5.14
CA ASP A 420 14.56 7.93 -4.19
C ASP A 420 13.09 7.87 -4.61
N ILE A 421 12.57 6.67 -4.85
CA ILE A 421 11.15 6.49 -5.18
C ILE A 421 10.29 6.76 -3.94
N GLN A 422 9.25 7.56 -4.12
CA GLN A 422 8.30 7.96 -3.09
C GLN A 422 6.89 8.11 -3.70
N PHE A 423 5.89 7.45 -3.11
CA PHE A 423 4.47 7.63 -3.45
C PHE A 423 3.67 7.95 -2.19
N GLU A 424 3.44 9.25 -1.97
CA GLU A 424 2.71 9.77 -0.81
C GLU A 424 1.20 9.79 -1.08
N THR A 425 0.45 9.12 -0.20
CA THR A 425 -1.03 9.05 -0.19
C THR A 425 -1.51 8.94 1.26
N ALA A 426 -2.83 9.01 1.50
CA ALA A 426 -3.41 8.65 2.79
C ALA A 426 -2.97 7.25 3.27
N ILE A 427 -2.84 7.11 4.59
CA ILE A 427 -2.55 5.84 5.25
C ILE A 427 -3.66 4.82 4.95
N LEU A 428 -4.92 5.21 5.10
CA LEU A 428 -6.11 4.42 4.75
C LEU A 428 -6.83 5.00 3.52
N ASN A 429 -7.52 4.13 2.78
CA ASN A 429 -8.40 4.49 1.67
C ASN A 429 -9.74 5.00 2.21
N ASP A 430 -10.18 6.16 1.68
CA ASP A 430 -11.48 6.79 1.95
C ASP A 430 -11.88 6.90 3.43
N MET A 431 -10.97 7.44 4.24
CA MET A 431 -11.08 7.54 5.71
C MET A 431 -12.43 8.09 6.22
N ASN A 432 -13.04 9.03 5.50
CA ASN A 432 -14.29 9.68 5.89
C ASN A 432 -15.51 9.21 5.07
N TYR A 433 -15.38 8.14 4.27
CA TYR A 433 -16.44 7.56 3.43
C TYR A 433 -17.17 8.52 2.46
N GLU A 434 -16.71 9.76 2.27
CA GLU A 434 -17.41 10.74 1.42
C GLU A 434 -17.22 10.49 -0.09
N HIS A 435 -16.25 9.66 -0.50
CA HIS A 435 -15.95 9.38 -1.91
C HIS A 435 -16.53 8.04 -2.40
N GLN A 436 -17.58 7.58 -1.73
CA GLN A 436 -18.29 6.32 -1.98
C GLN A 436 -19.36 6.40 -3.09
N ASP A 437 -19.74 5.23 -3.61
CA ASP A 437 -20.84 5.07 -4.56
C ASP A 437 -22.24 5.33 -3.92
N ALA A 438 -23.31 5.03 -4.65
CA ALA A 438 -24.69 5.15 -4.16
C ALA A 438 -24.99 4.26 -2.93
N VAL A 439 -25.98 4.67 -2.14
CA VAL A 439 -26.46 3.89 -0.96
C VAL A 439 -26.80 2.46 -1.36
N GLY A 440 -26.26 1.50 -0.60
CA GLY A 440 -26.42 0.06 -0.84
C GLY A 440 -25.43 -0.54 -1.83
N SER A 441 -24.53 0.24 -2.44
CA SER A 441 -23.30 -0.31 -3.05
C SER A 441 -22.36 -0.88 -1.96
N PRO A 442 -21.48 -1.84 -2.30
CA PRO A 442 -20.34 -2.20 -1.45
C PRO A 442 -19.46 -0.99 -1.17
N ILE A 443 -18.77 -0.97 -0.03
CA ILE A 443 -17.83 0.12 0.27
C ILE A 443 -16.52 -0.02 -0.52
N LEU A 444 -16.05 1.09 -1.08
CA LEU A 444 -14.74 1.22 -1.71
C LEU A 444 -13.65 1.38 -0.63
N GLY A 445 -12.41 1.01 -0.98
CA GLY A 445 -11.24 1.17 -0.10
C GLY A 445 -10.89 -0.07 0.71
N TRP A 446 -11.83 -0.99 0.88
CA TRP A 446 -11.70 -2.23 1.64
C TRP A 446 -11.72 -3.46 0.73
N ASP A 447 -10.80 -4.38 0.96
CA ASP A 447 -10.76 -5.67 0.27
C ASP A 447 -11.52 -6.72 1.12
N TYR A 448 -12.40 -7.49 0.48
CA TYR A 448 -13.16 -8.55 1.15
C TYR A 448 -12.28 -9.80 1.35
N THR A 449 -12.18 -10.27 2.59
CA THR A 449 -11.32 -11.43 2.94
C THR A 449 -12.11 -12.70 3.22
N SER A 450 -13.28 -12.61 3.88
CA SER A 450 -14.04 -13.80 4.31
C SER A 450 -15.47 -13.52 4.74
N GLY A 451 -16.32 -14.56 4.73
CA GLY A 451 -17.69 -14.52 5.25
C GLY A 451 -18.76 -14.10 4.23
N LEU A 452 -19.48 -13.02 4.54
CA LEU A 452 -20.40 -12.34 3.63
C LEU A 452 -19.90 -10.94 3.27
N ASP A 453 -20.17 -10.53 2.04
CA ASP A 453 -19.85 -9.20 1.51
C ASP A 453 -21.03 -8.24 1.75
N ASP A 454 -21.25 -7.88 3.01
CA ASP A 454 -22.43 -7.13 3.50
C ASP A 454 -22.11 -5.72 4.05
N VAL A 455 -20.88 -5.20 3.89
CA VAL A 455 -20.57 -3.81 4.24
C VAL A 455 -20.90 -2.89 3.06
N THR A 456 -21.85 -1.99 3.29
CA THR A 456 -22.51 -1.19 2.23
C THR A 456 -22.59 0.28 2.59
N VAL A 457 -22.66 1.14 1.58
CA VAL A 457 -22.75 2.60 1.76
C VAL A 457 -24.13 2.99 2.35
N THR A 458 -24.14 3.88 3.35
CA THR A 458 -25.36 4.48 3.93
C THR A 458 -25.29 6.01 3.97
N ASP A 459 -26.45 6.68 4.02
CA ASP A 459 -26.56 8.13 4.25
C ASP A 459 -26.75 8.48 5.75
N PHE A 460 -26.72 7.49 6.65
CA PHE A 460 -26.74 7.71 8.11
C PHE A 460 -25.32 7.85 8.62
N ALA A 461 -24.80 9.08 8.63
CA ALA A 461 -23.42 9.38 8.97
C ALA A 461 -23.30 10.21 10.26
N LYS A 462 -22.10 10.26 10.83
CA LYS A 462 -21.67 11.05 11.99
C LYS A 462 -21.23 12.44 11.53
N SER A 463 -20.41 12.51 10.49
CA SER A 463 -20.11 13.73 9.75
C SER A 463 -20.55 13.57 8.28
N GLY A 464 -20.20 14.51 7.40
CA GLY A 464 -20.46 14.37 5.96
C GLY A 464 -21.90 14.04 5.56
N ASN A 465 -22.02 13.13 4.59
CA ASN A 465 -23.26 12.60 4.01
C ASN A 465 -23.24 11.07 3.88
N LYS A 466 -22.10 10.41 4.09
CA LYS A 466 -21.85 8.99 3.81
C LYS A 466 -21.15 8.30 4.97
N ALA A 467 -21.45 7.01 5.13
CA ALA A 467 -20.81 6.14 6.10
C ALA A 467 -20.88 4.68 5.64
N ALA A 468 -20.11 3.80 6.29
CA ALA A 468 -20.14 2.35 6.05
C ALA A 468 -21.13 1.65 6.99
N ASN A 469 -22.10 0.91 6.45
CA ASN A 469 -23.07 0.12 7.20
C ASN A 469 -22.80 -1.39 7.04
N LEU A 470 -22.59 -2.07 8.17
CA LEU A 470 -22.50 -3.51 8.31
C LEU A 470 -23.80 -4.07 8.90
N THR A 471 -24.35 -5.14 8.33
CA THR A 471 -25.52 -5.83 8.91
C THR A 471 -25.41 -7.35 8.74
N LEU A 472 -25.26 -8.09 9.84
CA LEU A 472 -25.15 -9.56 9.88
C LEU A 472 -26.28 -10.18 10.72
N ASN A 473 -26.85 -11.29 10.28
CA ASN A 473 -28.05 -11.91 10.85
C ASN A 473 -27.90 -13.43 10.98
N ASN A 474 -28.03 -13.99 12.19
CA ASN A 474 -28.19 -15.43 12.41
C ASN A 474 -27.06 -16.32 11.79
N ASP A 475 -25.96 -16.45 12.54
CA ASP A 475 -24.78 -17.25 12.19
C ASP A 475 -24.06 -16.78 10.91
N GLU A 476 -23.97 -15.46 10.75
CA GLU A 476 -23.28 -14.75 9.66
C GLU A 476 -22.03 -14.06 10.19
N SER A 477 -20.97 -13.99 9.38
CA SER A 477 -19.69 -13.36 9.71
C SER A 477 -19.15 -12.58 8.52
N CYS A 478 -18.32 -11.56 8.75
CA CYS A 478 -17.55 -10.92 7.68
C CYS A 478 -16.12 -10.63 8.12
N GLY A 479 -15.24 -10.51 7.14
CA GLY A 479 -13.87 -10.03 7.27
C GLY A 479 -13.50 -9.15 6.09
N TYR A 480 -12.92 -7.99 6.38
CA TYR A 480 -12.41 -7.03 5.40
C TYR A 480 -11.04 -6.51 5.85
N ASP A 481 -10.21 -6.05 4.93
CA ASP A 481 -8.96 -5.37 5.25
C ASP A 481 -8.68 -4.13 4.41
N GLN A 482 -7.81 -3.28 4.94
CA GLN A 482 -7.16 -2.21 4.20
C GLN A 482 -5.64 -2.38 4.30
N THR A 483 -4.95 -2.30 3.16
CA THR A 483 -3.49 -2.26 3.11
C THR A 483 -3.00 -0.86 3.48
N ILE A 484 -2.28 -0.76 4.60
CA ILE A 484 -1.69 0.50 5.09
C ILE A 484 -0.39 0.80 4.32
N GLY A 485 0.49 -0.20 4.18
CA GLY A 485 1.83 -0.07 3.62
C GLY A 485 2.88 -0.64 4.57
N LYS A 486 4.07 -0.04 4.65
CA LYS A 486 5.09 -0.35 5.67
C LYS A 486 5.31 0.85 6.60
N LEU A 487 4.29 1.20 7.35
CA LEU A 487 4.33 2.36 8.25
C LEU A 487 5.15 2.02 9.50
N VAL A 488 6.25 2.74 9.72
CA VAL A 488 7.21 2.45 10.80
C VAL A 488 6.62 2.83 12.17
N LEU A 489 6.53 1.84 13.06
CA LEU A 489 6.19 2.00 14.47
C LEU A 489 7.47 1.93 15.30
N ASN A 490 7.79 3.02 16.00
CA ASN A 490 8.89 3.04 16.97
C ASN A 490 8.56 3.99 18.14
N SER A 491 9.41 4.01 19.18
CA SER A 491 9.24 4.84 20.39
C SER A 491 9.31 6.37 20.18
N SER A 492 9.34 6.86 18.94
CA SER A 492 9.24 8.28 18.57
C SER A 492 8.09 8.57 17.59
N THR A 493 7.39 7.53 17.13
CA THR A 493 6.10 7.66 16.46
C THR A 493 5.03 7.77 17.55
N GLU A 494 4.10 8.71 17.44
CA GLU A 494 2.78 8.59 18.05
C GLU A 494 1.84 8.29 16.89
N LEU A 495 1.06 7.22 16.97
CA LEU A 495 0.19 6.81 15.88
C LEU A 495 -1.22 6.53 16.41
N ILE A 496 -2.13 7.42 16.05
CA ILE A 496 -3.50 7.39 16.52
C ILE A 496 -4.39 6.66 15.51
N LEU A 497 -5.18 5.71 16.01
CA LEU A 497 -6.38 5.19 15.35
C LEU A 497 -7.59 5.92 15.93
N ASP A 498 -8.32 6.62 15.09
CA ASP A 498 -9.47 7.47 15.44
C ASP A 498 -10.67 7.02 14.61
N PHE A 499 -11.79 6.69 15.23
CA PHE A 499 -13.00 6.30 14.49
C PHE A 499 -14.30 6.58 15.21
N ASN A 500 -15.38 6.73 14.44
CA ASN A 500 -16.73 6.83 14.95
C ASN A 500 -17.51 5.55 14.63
N VAL A 501 -18.26 5.05 15.61
CA VAL A 501 -19.09 3.85 15.47
C VAL A 501 -20.46 4.04 16.10
N TYR A 502 -21.51 3.60 15.41
CA TYR A 502 -22.88 3.55 15.89
C TYR A 502 -23.36 2.10 15.88
N ILE A 503 -23.55 1.53 17.06
CA ILE A 503 -24.11 0.18 17.20
C ILE A 503 -25.63 0.30 17.28
N ASP A 504 -26.33 -0.02 16.19
CA ASP A 504 -27.80 0.06 16.10
C ASP A 504 -28.47 -1.13 16.79
N ASP A 505 -27.99 -2.35 16.47
CA ASP A 505 -28.42 -3.61 17.08
C ASP A 505 -27.21 -4.48 17.42
N PHE A 506 -27.16 -4.98 18.65
CA PHE A 506 -26.18 -5.96 19.11
C PHE A 506 -26.87 -6.90 20.08
N ASN A 507 -27.26 -8.06 19.57
CA ASN A 507 -27.79 -9.12 20.42
C ASN A 507 -26.62 -9.80 21.17
N LEU A 508 -26.84 -10.18 22.43
CA LEU A 508 -25.80 -10.71 23.32
C LEU A 508 -25.83 -12.25 23.35
N THR A 509 -25.53 -12.92 22.23
CA THR A 509 -25.26 -14.36 22.18
C THR A 509 -23.75 -14.60 22.18
N SER A 510 -23.27 -15.73 22.71
CA SER A 510 -21.84 -15.96 23.00
C SER A 510 -20.87 -16.00 21.80
N GLU A 511 -21.38 -15.85 20.59
CA GLU A 511 -20.62 -15.84 19.34
C GLU A 511 -20.67 -14.47 18.64
N ASP A 512 -21.38 -13.50 19.23
CA ASP A 512 -21.48 -12.12 18.73
C ASP A 512 -20.23 -11.31 19.13
N TYR A 513 -19.53 -10.77 18.12
CA TYR A 513 -18.39 -9.88 18.30
C TYR A 513 -18.22 -8.89 17.14
N LEU A 514 -17.52 -7.80 17.42
CA LEU A 514 -16.98 -6.82 16.47
C LEU A 514 -15.61 -6.36 16.97
N LEU A 515 -14.60 -6.42 16.09
CA LEU A 515 -13.25 -5.94 16.38
C LEU A 515 -12.56 -5.34 15.15
N PHE A 516 -11.57 -4.49 15.42
CA PHE A 516 -10.46 -4.25 14.49
C PHE A 516 -9.25 -5.09 14.92
N ALA A 517 -8.40 -5.49 13.97
CA ALA A 517 -7.08 -6.04 14.27
C ALA A 517 -6.00 -5.33 13.44
N LEU A 518 -4.91 -4.92 14.09
CA LEU A 518 -3.76 -4.30 13.44
C LEU A 518 -2.64 -5.32 13.27
N SER A 519 -2.19 -5.53 12.03
CA SER A 519 -1.09 -6.44 11.71
C SER A 519 0.27 -5.75 11.81
N VAL A 520 1.08 -6.19 12.76
CA VAL A 520 2.38 -5.61 13.12
C VAL A 520 3.47 -6.67 12.94
N GLN A 521 3.96 -6.79 11.70
CA GLN A 521 4.89 -7.85 11.24
C GLN A 521 4.47 -9.27 11.67
N ASP A 522 5.10 -9.82 12.71
CA ASP A 522 4.92 -11.20 13.18
C ASP A 522 3.80 -11.33 14.25
N THR A 523 3.10 -10.25 14.59
CA THR A 523 2.06 -10.21 15.64
C THR A 523 0.83 -9.40 15.20
N SER A 524 -0.25 -9.46 15.98
CA SER A 524 -1.47 -8.68 15.77
C SER A 524 -2.04 -8.17 17.08
N MET A 525 -2.51 -6.92 17.08
CA MET A 525 -3.21 -6.31 18.21
C MET A 525 -4.70 -6.25 17.90
N TYR A 526 -5.54 -6.76 18.81
CA TYR A 526 -6.98 -6.86 18.61
C TYR A 526 -7.73 -5.82 19.46
N TYR A 527 -8.42 -4.90 18.78
CA TYR A 527 -9.26 -3.87 19.37
C TYR A 527 -10.72 -4.31 19.37
N ILE A 528 -11.18 -4.85 20.49
CA ILE A 528 -12.52 -5.38 20.65
C ILE A 528 -13.48 -4.22 20.93
N ILE A 529 -14.24 -3.83 19.90
CA ILE A 529 -15.23 -2.74 19.96
C ILE A 529 -16.48 -3.21 20.72
N ALA A 530 -16.93 -4.43 20.45
CA ALA A 530 -18.05 -5.06 21.13
C ALA A 530 -17.88 -6.57 21.17
N ASN A 531 -18.08 -7.18 22.34
CA ASN A 531 -18.10 -8.62 22.53
C ASN A 531 -19.15 -9.03 23.56
N SER A 532 -19.79 -10.16 23.30
CA SER A 532 -20.81 -10.77 24.15
C SER A 532 -20.27 -11.56 25.35
N THR A 533 -19.09 -12.18 25.26
CA THR A 533 -18.59 -13.09 26.31
C THR A 533 -17.07 -13.21 26.44
N SER A 534 -16.61 -13.36 27.68
CA SER A 534 -15.21 -13.67 28.00
C SER A 534 -14.71 -15.04 27.49
N ALA A 535 -15.58 -15.87 26.94
CA ALA A 535 -15.18 -17.09 26.23
C ALA A 535 -14.50 -16.77 24.88
N PHE A 536 -14.98 -15.75 24.16
CA PHE A 536 -14.38 -15.27 22.92
C PHE A 536 -12.98 -14.65 23.17
N GLU A 537 -12.89 -13.77 24.17
CA GLU A 537 -11.62 -13.21 24.68
C GLU A 537 -10.60 -14.32 25.01
N SER A 538 -11.06 -15.39 25.69
CA SER A 538 -10.21 -16.54 26.00
C SER A 538 -9.73 -17.28 24.74
N SER A 539 -10.57 -17.40 23.70
CA SER A 539 -10.16 -18.06 22.45
C SER A 539 -9.13 -17.27 21.64
N LEU A 540 -9.22 -15.93 21.60
CA LEU A 540 -8.20 -15.08 20.98
C LEU A 540 -6.83 -15.23 21.70
N GLY A 541 -6.85 -15.27 23.03
CA GLY A 541 -5.64 -15.52 23.83
C GLY A 541 -5.02 -16.92 23.66
N GLU A 542 -5.83 -17.94 23.31
CA GLU A 542 -5.34 -19.28 22.97
C GLU A 542 -4.69 -19.33 21.57
N GLU A 543 -5.12 -18.49 20.62
CA GLU A 543 -4.49 -18.33 19.30
C GLU A 543 -3.20 -17.48 19.34
N GLY A 544 -2.92 -16.84 20.48
CA GLY A 544 -1.72 -16.02 20.70
C GLY A 544 -1.92 -14.53 20.43
N GLY A 545 -3.17 -14.06 20.29
CA GLY A 545 -3.49 -12.65 20.18
C GLY A 545 -3.54 -11.95 21.53
N ASP A 546 -2.87 -10.79 21.62
CA ASP A 546 -3.03 -9.83 22.72
C ASP A 546 -4.09 -8.80 22.34
N PHE A 547 -4.96 -8.42 23.28
CA PHE A 547 -6.19 -7.68 22.97
C PHE A 547 -6.58 -6.61 24.00
N ILE A 548 -7.32 -5.62 23.49
CA ILE A 548 -7.78 -4.44 24.22
C ILE A 548 -9.30 -4.35 24.11
N LEU A 549 -9.96 -4.25 25.25
CA LEU A 549 -11.41 -4.04 25.36
C LEU A 549 -11.69 -2.54 25.34
N LEU A 550 -12.37 -2.06 24.29
CA LEU A 550 -12.77 -0.66 24.13
C LEU A 550 -14.04 -0.30 24.91
N GLN A 551 -14.87 -1.29 25.28
CA GLN A 551 -16.09 -1.09 26.04
C GLN A 551 -16.30 -2.20 27.09
N ASP A 552 -16.37 -1.82 28.37
CA ASP A 552 -16.84 -2.69 29.47
C ASP A 552 -18.35 -3.01 29.37
N THR A 553 -19.12 -2.13 28.74
CA THR A 553 -20.56 -2.29 28.55
C THR A 553 -20.92 -1.74 27.18
N ILE A 554 -21.33 -2.63 26.28
CA ILE A 554 -21.72 -2.30 24.91
C ILE A 554 -22.85 -1.27 24.96
N THR A 555 -22.60 -0.10 24.36
CA THR A 555 -23.60 0.95 24.26
C THR A 555 -24.17 1.03 22.85
N THR A 556 -25.50 0.89 22.73
CA THR A 556 -26.23 0.93 21.47
C THR A 556 -26.98 2.25 21.28
N ASN A 557 -27.40 2.54 20.05
CA ASN A 557 -28.27 3.66 19.68
C ASN A 557 -27.67 5.07 19.91
N GLN A 558 -26.35 5.18 19.97
CA GLN A 558 -25.61 6.45 19.98
C GLN A 558 -24.29 6.31 19.24
N TRP A 559 -23.77 7.43 18.74
CA TRP A 559 -22.40 7.51 18.22
C TRP A 559 -21.40 7.46 19.36
N LEU A 560 -20.41 6.58 19.23
CA LEU A 560 -19.21 6.51 20.05
C LEU A 560 -18.03 6.94 19.18
N ASN A 561 -17.08 7.68 19.76
CA ASN A 561 -15.78 7.94 19.16
C ASN A 561 -14.73 7.21 20.01
N PHE A 562 -13.75 6.61 19.34
CA PHE A 562 -12.60 5.98 19.95
C PHE A 562 -11.36 6.60 19.34
N GLN A 563 -10.46 7.08 20.19
CA GLN A 563 -9.15 7.56 19.83
C GLN A 563 -8.14 6.75 20.62
N ILE A 564 -7.19 6.12 19.92
CA ILE A 564 -6.39 5.00 20.42
C ILE A 564 -4.93 5.23 19.99
N ASP A 565 -3.98 5.25 20.93
CA ASP A 565 -2.55 5.23 20.57
C ASP A 565 -2.02 3.80 20.41
N ILE A 566 -1.77 3.46 19.15
CA ILE A 566 -1.23 2.17 18.71
C ILE A 566 0.15 1.90 19.35
N VAL A 567 0.95 2.94 19.61
CA VAL A 567 2.34 2.78 20.09
C VAL A 567 2.38 2.52 21.60
N HIS A 568 1.63 3.27 22.41
CA HIS A 568 1.52 3.01 23.84
C HIS A 568 0.80 1.69 24.14
N ASP A 569 -0.29 1.38 23.42
CA ASP A 569 -0.98 0.08 23.53
C ASP A 569 -0.05 -1.10 23.21
N TYR A 570 0.80 -0.97 22.18
CA TYR A 570 1.82 -1.96 21.88
C TYR A 570 2.83 -2.09 23.03
N GLU A 571 3.28 -0.98 23.62
CA GLU A 571 4.21 -1.02 24.76
C GLU A 571 3.61 -1.68 26.00
N ASP A 572 2.35 -1.40 26.34
CA ASP A 572 1.65 -2.04 27.46
C ASP A 572 1.41 -3.55 27.21
N LEU A 573 0.91 -3.91 26.01
CA LEU A 573 0.68 -5.29 25.63
C LEU A 573 1.99 -6.08 25.54
N PHE A 574 3.04 -5.62 24.87
CA PHE A 574 4.24 -6.44 24.68
C PHE A 574 5.32 -6.19 25.75
N GLY A 575 5.21 -5.09 26.50
CA GLY A 575 6.13 -4.70 27.59
C GLY A 575 7.39 -3.96 27.14
N ASN A 576 7.45 -3.52 25.88
CA ASN A 576 8.49 -2.66 25.30
C ASN A 576 7.89 -1.90 24.12
N ALA A 577 8.30 -0.64 23.91
CA ALA A 577 7.96 0.12 22.72
C ALA A 577 8.23 -0.67 21.41
N PRO A 578 7.43 -0.45 20.34
CA PRO A 578 7.63 -1.10 19.05
C PRO A 578 8.98 -0.71 18.41
N ASP A 579 9.45 -1.57 17.50
CA ASP A 579 10.53 -1.30 16.52
C ASP A 579 10.24 -2.18 15.29
N THR A 580 9.19 -1.81 14.55
CA THR A 580 8.48 -2.70 13.62
C THR A 580 7.62 -1.90 12.62
N THR A 581 6.78 -2.55 11.82
CA THR A 581 5.94 -1.90 10.81
C THR A 581 4.48 -2.35 10.88
N LEU A 582 3.57 -1.38 10.89
CA LEU A 582 2.13 -1.59 10.69
C LEU A 582 1.85 -1.83 9.20
N THR A 583 1.08 -2.89 8.90
CA THR A 583 0.89 -3.39 7.53
C THR A 583 -0.56 -3.38 7.06
N TYR A 584 -1.50 -3.81 7.92
CA TYR A 584 -2.91 -3.93 7.60
C TYR A 584 -3.78 -3.50 8.79
N LEU A 585 -4.95 -2.96 8.47
CA LEU A 585 -6.11 -2.84 9.36
C LEU A 585 -7.16 -3.86 8.90
N TYR A 586 -7.48 -4.83 9.76
CA TYR A 586 -8.54 -5.82 9.55
C TYR A 586 -9.80 -5.43 10.33
N LEU A 587 -10.96 -5.51 9.68
CA LEU A 587 -12.27 -5.51 10.32
C LEU A 587 -12.80 -6.95 10.38
N SER A 588 -13.19 -7.43 11.56
CA SER A 588 -13.88 -8.72 11.70
C SER A 588 -15.09 -8.61 12.59
N ALA A 589 -16.19 -9.24 12.16
CA ALA A 589 -17.45 -9.23 12.88
C ALA A 589 -18.19 -10.56 12.70
N ARG A 590 -18.98 -10.94 13.72
CA ARG A 590 -19.86 -12.10 13.68
C ARG A 590 -21.17 -11.84 14.42
N SER A 591 -22.23 -12.40 13.85
CA SER A 591 -23.59 -12.48 14.35
C SER A 591 -23.90 -13.96 14.57
N GLY A 592 -23.99 -14.40 15.83
CA GLY A 592 -24.26 -15.79 16.21
C GLY A 592 -25.67 -16.30 15.88
N PRO A 593 -25.99 -17.55 16.22
CA PRO A 593 -27.29 -18.16 15.91
C PRO A 593 -28.48 -17.40 16.55
N ALA A 594 -29.46 -17.05 15.73
CA ALA A 594 -30.63 -16.22 16.07
C ALA A 594 -30.31 -14.82 16.66
N SER A 595 -29.11 -14.30 16.42
CA SER A 595 -28.72 -12.93 16.75
C SER A 595 -28.81 -12.00 15.52
N ARG A 596 -28.52 -10.72 15.75
CA ARG A 596 -28.33 -9.69 14.73
C ARG A 596 -27.30 -8.70 15.23
N LEU A 597 -26.41 -8.29 14.33
CA LEU A 597 -25.41 -7.25 14.48
C LEU A 597 -25.64 -6.20 13.39
N SER A 598 -25.84 -4.95 13.78
CA SER A 598 -26.12 -3.84 12.85
C SER A 598 -25.31 -2.63 13.32
N VAL A 599 -24.32 -2.22 12.52
CA VAL A 599 -23.28 -1.27 12.93
C VAL A 599 -22.98 -0.31 11.78
N ILE A 600 -22.80 0.97 12.10
CA ILE A 600 -22.32 1.98 11.15
C ILE A 600 -20.96 2.48 11.62
N PHE A 601 -20.00 2.58 10.70
CA PHE A 601 -18.69 3.19 10.88
C PHE A 601 -18.59 4.47 10.06
N ASP A 602 -17.95 5.48 10.63
CA ASP A 602 -17.68 6.75 9.98
C ASP A 602 -16.37 7.34 10.52
N ASP A 603 -15.79 8.31 9.82
CA ASP A 603 -14.63 9.09 10.28
C ASP A 603 -13.46 8.21 10.78
N LEU A 604 -13.06 7.19 10.01
CA LEU A 604 -11.99 6.24 10.34
C LEU A 604 -10.63 6.73 9.82
N TYR A 605 -9.83 7.28 10.72
CA TYR A 605 -8.52 7.83 10.43
C TYR A 605 -7.39 7.03 11.11
N ILE A 606 -6.24 6.98 10.45
CA ILE A 606 -4.95 6.70 11.11
C ILE A 606 -4.03 7.88 10.81
N TYR A 607 -3.41 8.47 11.84
CA TYR A 607 -2.53 9.62 11.70
C TYR A 607 -1.45 9.70 12.78
N CYS A 608 -0.35 10.38 12.45
CA CYS A 608 0.63 10.83 13.44
C CYS A 608 0.27 12.24 13.92
N ASP A 609 -0.02 12.44 15.21
CA ASP A 609 -0.24 13.77 15.78
C ASP A 609 1.10 14.45 16.14
N PRO A 610 1.36 15.71 15.77
CA PRO A 610 2.41 16.51 16.40
C PRO A 610 2.11 16.82 17.88
N ALA A 611 3.11 17.31 18.61
CA ALA A 611 2.91 17.89 19.94
C ALA A 611 1.86 19.03 19.93
N PRO A 612 1.20 19.35 21.06
CA PRO A 612 0.15 20.38 21.18
C PRO A 612 0.48 21.69 20.48
N ASP A 613 -0.53 22.43 20.03
CA ASP A 613 -0.33 23.82 19.58
C ASP A 613 -1.10 24.80 20.48
N VAL A 614 -0.56 26.01 20.65
CA VAL A 614 -1.20 27.12 21.37
C VAL A 614 -1.26 28.31 20.42
N ILE A 615 -2.35 28.38 19.67
CA ILE A 615 -2.49 29.25 18.50
C ILE A 615 -2.85 30.70 18.84
N ASP A 616 -3.36 30.96 20.04
CA ASP A 616 -3.70 32.31 20.53
C ASP A 616 -3.48 32.43 22.03
N VAL A 617 -3.03 33.62 22.47
CA VAL A 617 -2.75 33.95 23.87
C VAL A 617 -3.14 35.42 24.12
N ASP A 618 -4.12 35.65 25.00
CA ASP A 618 -4.58 36.98 25.39
C ASP A 618 -4.53 37.16 26.92
N HIS A 619 -4.52 38.41 27.38
CA HIS A 619 -4.55 38.73 28.81
C HIS A 619 -5.39 39.98 29.13
N LEU A 620 -6.26 39.85 30.13
CA LEU A 620 -7.09 40.95 30.64
C LEU A 620 -6.65 41.35 32.05
N ILE A 621 -6.17 42.59 32.19
CA ILE A 621 -5.72 43.15 33.48
C ILE A 621 -6.88 43.86 34.19
N ILE A 622 -7.18 43.45 35.43
CA ILE A 622 -8.27 44.03 36.24
C ILE A 622 -7.70 44.62 37.54
N LEU A 623 -7.68 45.95 37.60
CA LEU A 623 -7.20 46.72 38.75
C LEU A 623 -8.29 46.85 39.83
N ALA A 624 -7.93 46.58 41.09
CA ALA A 624 -8.86 46.77 42.21
C ALA A 624 -9.13 48.25 42.51
N PRO A 625 -10.38 48.65 42.80
CA PRO A 625 -10.71 50.03 43.14
C PRO A 625 -9.89 50.55 44.33
N GLY A 626 -9.24 51.70 44.15
CA GLY A 626 -8.48 52.37 45.21
C GLY A 626 -7.04 51.86 45.44
N GLY A 627 -6.46 51.10 44.49
CA GLY A 627 -5.07 50.66 44.57
C GLY A 627 -4.83 49.45 45.48
N GLY A 628 -5.88 48.63 45.68
CA GLY A 628 -5.72 47.29 46.25
C GLY A 628 -5.06 46.31 45.27
N PRO A 629 -4.79 45.07 45.69
CA PRO A 629 -4.32 44.02 44.80
C PRO A 629 -5.34 43.76 43.68
N GLY A 630 -4.92 43.92 42.44
CA GLY A 630 -5.65 43.47 41.24
C GLY A 630 -5.33 42.02 40.89
N TYR A 631 -5.80 41.62 39.72
CA TYR A 631 -5.53 40.32 39.10
C TYR A 631 -5.44 40.46 37.58
N ALA A 632 -4.84 39.46 36.94
CA ALA A 632 -4.85 39.31 35.49
C ALA A 632 -5.45 37.96 35.13
N ILE A 633 -6.34 37.97 34.15
CA ILE A 633 -6.89 36.78 33.50
C ILE A 633 -5.99 36.50 32.29
N ILE A 634 -5.46 35.28 32.17
CA ILE A 634 -4.69 34.82 31.02
C ILE A 634 -5.52 33.77 30.30
N ASN A 635 -5.75 33.96 29.01
CA ASN A 635 -6.47 33.04 28.15
C ASN A 635 -5.52 32.43 27.12
N ALA A 636 -5.71 31.16 26.82
CA ALA A 636 -5.02 30.46 25.73
C ALA A 636 -6.02 29.65 24.91
N THR A 637 -5.84 29.65 23.59
CA THR A 637 -6.47 28.66 22.72
C THR A 637 -5.45 27.57 22.43
N ALA A 638 -5.61 26.41 23.05
CA ALA A 638 -4.79 25.23 22.84
C ALA A 638 -5.55 24.21 21.99
N ILE A 639 -4.85 23.56 21.06
CA ILE A 639 -5.40 22.55 20.16
C ILE A 639 -4.48 21.33 20.22
N ASP A 640 -5.03 20.26 20.79
CA ASP A 640 -4.52 18.90 20.66
C ASP A 640 -5.70 17.92 20.77
N ALA A 641 -5.66 16.80 20.05
CA ALA A 641 -6.76 15.83 20.09
C ALA A 641 -6.75 14.98 21.38
N THR A 642 -5.57 14.80 21.96
CA THR A 642 -5.29 14.10 23.23
C THR A 642 -4.82 15.04 24.34
N LEU A 643 -5.25 16.32 24.28
CA LEU A 643 -4.82 17.37 25.21
C LEU A 643 -5.09 17.00 26.68
N GLU A 644 -4.04 16.74 27.47
CA GLU A 644 -4.17 16.39 28.89
C GLU A 644 -4.19 17.64 29.78
N SER A 645 -3.24 18.57 29.56
CA SER A 645 -3.07 19.72 30.44
C SER A 645 -2.60 20.99 29.73
N VAL A 646 -3.04 22.14 30.24
CA VAL A 646 -2.52 23.45 29.85
C VAL A 646 -2.12 24.21 31.12
N VAL A 647 -0.85 24.59 31.22
CA VAL A 647 -0.25 25.19 32.42
C VAL A 647 0.28 26.58 32.13
N LEU A 648 -0.19 27.56 32.90
CA LEU A 648 0.36 28.90 32.92
C LEU A 648 1.62 28.91 33.80
N ASN A 649 2.77 29.16 33.17
CA ASN A 649 4.02 29.45 33.85
C ASN A 649 4.17 30.97 33.94
N TYR A 650 4.27 31.56 35.13
CA TYR A 650 4.47 33.01 35.28
C TYR A 650 5.48 33.37 36.36
N ARG A 651 6.07 34.56 36.27
CA ARG A 651 6.86 35.19 37.33
C ARG A 651 6.58 36.67 37.41
N VAL A 652 6.90 37.27 38.56
CA VAL A 652 6.68 38.68 38.85
C VAL A 652 8.02 39.33 39.21
N ASP A 653 8.36 40.46 38.60
CA ASP A 653 9.59 41.24 38.82
C ASP A 653 10.90 40.42 38.80
N ASN A 654 11.07 39.54 37.80
CA ASN A 654 12.19 38.58 37.73
C ASN A 654 12.31 37.64 38.96
N GLY A 655 11.21 37.40 39.67
CA GLY A 655 11.10 36.43 40.74
C GLY A 655 11.19 34.97 40.27
N THR A 656 10.90 34.04 41.18
CA THR A 656 10.79 32.62 40.86
C THR A 656 9.56 32.34 39.99
N TRP A 657 9.72 31.47 39.00
CA TRP A 657 8.60 30.91 38.24
C TRP A 657 7.60 30.20 39.16
N GLN A 658 6.32 30.40 38.87
CA GLN A 658 5.16 29.76 39.48
C GLN A 658 4.36 29.09 38.37
N GLN A 659 3.72 27.96 38.68
CA GLN A 659 2.86 27.21 37.78
C GLN A 659 1.43 27.22 38.31
N VAL A 660 0.48 27.39 37.41
CA VAL A 660 -0.97 27.33 37.67
C VAL A 660 -1.64 26.63 36.51
N ASP A 661 -2.38 25.57 36.80
CA ASP A 661 -3.18 24.85 35.81
C ASP A 661 -4.29 25.78 35.27
N MET A 662 -4.45 25.80 33.95
CA MET A 662 -5.48 26.60 33.29
C MET A 662 -6.80 25.81 33.27
N ASN A 663 -7.90 26.47 33.63
CA ASN A 663 -9.23 25.87 33.64
C ASN A 663 -9.76 25.86 32.22
N GLN A 664 -10.13 24.67 31.72
CA GLN A 664 -10.81 24.54 30.43
C GLN A 664 -12.19 25.23 30.49
N LEU A 665 -12.44 26.15 29.56
CA LEU A 665 -13.70 26.88 29.41
C LEU A 665 -14.59 26.29 28.30
N ASP A 666 -13.97 25.82 27.22
CA ASP A 666 -14.59 25.04 26.14
C ASP A 666 -13.58 24.03 25.56
N THR A 667 -13.86 23.40 24.43
CA THR A 667 -12.99 22.36 23.82
C THR A 667 -11.56 22.83 23.54
N THR A 668 -11.31 24.14 23.35
CA THR A 668 -9.97 24.66 23.01
C THR A 668 -9.53 25.86 23.85
N LEU A 669 -10.45 26.56 24.52
CA LEU A 669 -10.16 27.74 25.32
C LEU A 669 -9.88 27.40 26.79
N PHE A 670 -8.77 27.91 27.33
CA PHE A 670 -8.31 27.72 28.71
C PHE A 670 -8.07 29.06 29.41
N GLU A 671 -8.40 29.16 30.70
CA GLU A 671 -8.24 30.37 31.54
C GLU A 671 -7.48 30.10 32.85
N ALA A 672 -6.45 30.91 33.13
CA ALA A 672 -5.82 31.00 34.46
C ALA A 672 -5.80 32.43 35.01
N ASN A 673 -5.84 32.54 36.34
CA ASN A 673 -5.94 33.81 37.05
C ASN A 673 -4.69 34.08 37.91
N ILE A 674 -3.91 35.11 37.55
CA ILE A 674 -2.79 35.61 38.36
C ILE A 674 -3.33 36.61 39.37
N THR A 675 -3.34 36.26 40.65
CA THR A 675 -3.94 37.08 41.73
C THR A 675 -2.89 37.84 42.57
N ASN A 676 -3.36 38.77 43.39
CA ASN A 676 -2.53 39.56 44.33
C ASN A 676 -1.51 40.51 43.65
N LEU A 677 -1.79 40.93 42.42
CA LEU A 677 -0.92 41.85 41.68
C LEU A 677 -1.10 43.28 42.20
N VAL A 678 -0.06 43.83 42.83
CA VAL A 678 0.00 45.26 43.15
C VAL A 678 0.47 46.08 41.95
N GLY A 679 0.32 47.40 42.01
CA GLY A 679 0.74 48.29 40.93
C GLY A 679 2.27 48.40 40.79
N ASP A 680 2.68 48.76 39.57
CA ASP A 680 4.05 48.92 39.06
C ASP A 680 4.90 47.63 38.99
N LEU A 681 4.27 46.46 39.12
CA LEU A 681 4.88 45.15 38.86
C LEU A 681 4.93 44.83 37.36
N THR A 682 5.98 44.12 36.92
CA THR A 682 6.03 43.44 35.62
C THR A 682 5.81 41.95 35.80
N VAL A 683 4.89 41.39 35.02
CA VAL A 683 4.62 39.95 34.92
C VAL A 683 5.20 39.44 33.61
N GLU A 684 5.93 38.34 33.67
CA GLU A 684 6.39 37.57 32.51
C GLU A 684 5.76 36.18 32.58
N TYR A 685 5.31 35.64 31.45
CA TYR A 685 4.63 34.34 31.39
C TYR A 685 4.85 33.59 30.07
N SER A 686 4.67 32.28 30.14
CA SER A 686 4.55 31.35 29.01
C SER A 686 3.47 30.33 29.33
N ILE A 687 2.93 29.68 28.30
CA ILE A 687 1.85 28.71 28.44
C ILE A 687 2.35 27.40 27.86
N THR A 688 2.33 26.34 28.67
CA THR A 688 2.77 25.01 28.26
C THR A 688 1.56 24.11 28.13
N ALA A 689 1.28 23.64 26.93
CA ALA A 689 0.31 22.57 26.69
C ALA A 689 1.05 21.23 26.66
N THR A 690 0.43 20.19 27.23
CA THR A 690 0.93 18.82 27.27
C THR A 690 -0.20 17.88 26.84
N ASP A 691 0.08 16.98 25.90
CA ASP A 691 -0.83 15.90 25.53
C ASP A 691 -0.71 14.70 26.48
N ALA A 692 -1.54 13.68 26.27
CA ALA A 692 -1.49 12.42 27.03
C ALA A 692 -0.22 11.59 26.81
N PHE A 693 0.71 12.04 25.95
CA PHE A 693 1.94 11.36 25.55
C PHE A 693 3.21 12.11 26.00
N ASP A 694 3.08 13.01 27.00
CA ASP A 694 4.14 13.87 27.52
C ASP A 694 4.79 14.82 26.49
N LYS A 695 4.26 14.95 25.26
CA LYS A 695 4.78 15.96 24.32
C LYS A 695 4.28 17.32 24.77
N THR A 696 5.21 18.28 24.79
CA THR A 696 4.93 19.63 25.26
C THR A 696 5.17 20.67 24.18
N PHE A 697 4.28 21.65 24.13
CA PHE A 697 4.51 22.90 23.41
C PHE A 697 4.45 24.06 24.39
N THR A 698 5.42 24.99 24.29
CA THR A 698 5.45 26.18 25.12
C THR A 698 5.30 27.43 24.27
N ALA A 699 4.15 28.07 24.39
CA ALA A 699 3.84 29.34 23.77
C ALA A 699 4.75 30.45 24.32
N LEU A 700 5.37 31.19 23.39
CA LEU A 700 6.25 32.33 23.66
C LEU A 700 5.92 33.48 22.70
N ASN A 701 6.25 34.71 23.10
CA ASN A 701 6.21 35.88 22.24
C ASN A 701 7.46 35.89 21.32
N GLY A 702 7.46 35.01 20.33
CA GLY A 702 8.64 34.72 19.51
C GLY A 702 9.69 33.94 20.30
N THR A 703 10.80 34.58 20.67
CA THR A 703 11.87 33.97 21.47
C THR A 703 11.89 34.44 22.93
N GLU A 704 10.94 35.28 23.34
CA GLU A 704 10.84 35.86 24.68
C GLU A 704 9.50 35.49 25.33
N TYR A 705 9.42 35.61 26.65
CA TYR A 705 8.17 35.42 27.38
C TYR A 705 7.13 36.50 26.99
N PHE A 706 5.85 36.15 27.04
CA PHE A 706 4.81 37.18 27.06
C PHE A 706 4.99 38.04 28.31
N SER A 707 4.71 39.34 28.24
CA SER A 707 4.83 40.22 29.40
C SER A 707 3.84 41.38 29.38
N PHE A 708 3.46 41.81 30.58
CA PHE A 708 2.72 43.04 30.81
C PHE A 708 3.15 43.71 32.12
N THR A 709 2.94 45.02 32.21
CA THR A 709 3.22 45.80 33.42
C THR A 709 1.94 46.43 33.93
N LEU A 710 1.62 46.23 35.21
CA LEU A 710 0.47 46.87 35.84
C LEU A 710 0.82 48.33 36.16
N SER A 711 0.60 49.27 35.23
CA SER A 711 0.83 50.68 35.57
C SER A 711 -0.11 51.11 36.71
N THR A 712 0.42 51.77 37.75
CA THR A 712 -0.42 52.52 38.69
C THR A 712 -1.10 53.68 37.98
N GLY A 713 -2.22 53.38 37.33
CA GLY A 713 -3.11 54.39 36.78
C GLY A 713 -3.56 55.31 37.90
N THR A 714 -2.92 56.48 38.02
CA THR A 714 -3.56 57.61 38.68
C THR A 714 -4.90 57.77 37.99
N LEU A 715 -5.99 57.56 38.73
CA LEU A 715 -7.34 57.88 38.28
C LEU A 715 -7.24 59.22 37.55
N PRO A 716 -7.63 59.32 36.26
CA PRO A 716 -7.68 60.61 35.60
C PRO A 716 -8.49 61.50 36.52
N THR A 717 -7.88 62.58 37.04
CA THR A 717 -8.59 63.57 37.84
C THR A 717 -9.63 64.14 36.91
N GLY A 718 -10.84 63.58 36.97
CA GLY A 718 -11.78 63.66 35.87
C GLY A 718 -12.04 65.10 35.55
N ASP A 719 -11.69 65.52 34.33
CA ASP A 719 -12.07 66.83 33.85
C ASP A 719 -13.58 66.79 33.58
N LEU A 720 -14.33 66.99 34.68
CA LEU A 720 -15.78 66.97 34.75
C LEU A 720 -16.41 67.98 33.81
N LEU A 721 -15.63 68.90 33.23
CA LEU A 721 -16.04 69.79 32.16
C LEU A 721 -16.62 69.03 30.96
N GLY A 722 -16.11 67.86 30.58
CA GLY A 722 -16.61 67.10 29.41
C GLY A 722 -18.09 66.71 29.52
N PRO A 723 -18.47 65.87 30.51
CA PRO A 723 -19.87 65.49 30.72
C PRO A 723 -20.79 66.67 31.07
N ILE A 724 -20.28 67.68 31.80
CA ILE A 724 -21.06 68.87 32.16
C ILE A 724 -21.32 69.77 30.93
N LEU A 725 -20.38 69.88 29.99
CA LEU A 725 -20.61 70.56 28.70
C LEU A 725 -21.66 69.84 27.86
N ILE A 726 -21.59 68.51 27.75
CA ILE A 726 -22.57 67.73 26.99
C ILE A 726 -23.97 67.87 27.61
N LEU A 727 -24.10 67.74 28.92
CA LEU A 727 -25.38 67.94 29.63
C LEU A 727 -25.88 69.39 29.49
N GLY A 728 -24.98 70.38 29.57
CA GLY A 728 -25.28 71.80 29.36
C GLY A 728 -25.76 72.11 27.94
N VAL A 729 -25.17 71.50 26.92
CA VAL A 729 -25.59 71.60 25.51
C VAL A 729 -26.95 70.94 25.28
N ILE A 730 -27.19 69.76 25.85
CA ILE A 730 -28.50 69.08 25.77
C ILE A 730 -29.60 69.91 26.45
N ILE A 731 -29.33 70.49 27.63
CA ILE A 731 -30.26 71.39 28.32
C ILE A 731 -30.49 72.66 27.49
N ALA A 732 -29.45 73.28 26.91
CA ALA A 732 -29.58 74.45 26.05
C ALA A 732 -30.44 74.16 24.79
N ILE A 733 -30.22 73.03 24.12
CA ILE A 733 -31.01 72.59 22.97
C ILE A 733 -32.47 72.35 23.39
N GLY A 734 -32.70 71.70 24.53
CA GLY A 734 -34.04 71.49 25.10
C GLY A 734 -34.77 72.79 25.41
N VAL A 735 -34.08 73.79 25.97
CA VAL A 735 -34.64 75.13 26.25
C VAL A 735 -34.93 75.88 24.94
N VAL A 736 -34.06 75.83 23.93
CA VAL A 736 -34.33 76.46 22.62
C VAL A 736 -35.53 75.81 21.93
N LEU A 737 -35.65 74.47 21.96
CA LEU A 737 -36.81 73.75 21.43
C LEU A 737 -38.10 74.11 22.17
N LEU A 738 -38.07 74.19 23.51
CA LEU A 738 -39.22 74.63 24.30
C LEU A 738 -39.63 76.07 23.98
N VAL A 739 -38.68 77.00 23.88
CA VAL A 739 -38.96 78.40 23.49
C VAL A 739 -39.53 78.48 22.08
N TYR A 740 -38.98 77.72 21.12
CA TYR A 740 -39.50 77.68 19.74
C TYR A 740 -40.94 77.15 19.70
N VAL A 741 -41.22 76.04 20.40
CA VAL A 741 -42.55 75.40 20.42
C VAL A 741 -43.59 76.26 21.15
N PHE A 742 -43.25 76.88 22.29
CA PHE A 742 -44.23 77.63 23.10
C PHE A 742 -44.35 79.12 22.75
N VAL A 743 -43.30 79.77 22.23
CA VAL A 743 -43.30 81.21 21.91
C VAL A 743 -43.52 81.48 20.42
N TYR A 744 -42.86 80.72 19.53
CA TYR A 744 -42.89 81.00 18.09
C TYR A 744 -43.93 80.20 17.31
N LYS A 745 -44.26 78.97 17.72
CA LYS A 745 -45.27 78.13 17.03
C LYS A 745 -46.74 78.46 17.37
N ARG A 746 -46.99 79.66 17.92
CA ARG A 746 -48.35 80.16 18.28
C ARG A 746 -48.73 81.47 17.59
N LYS A 747 -48.20 81.68 16.38
CA LYS A 747 -48.73 82.57 15.36
C LYS A 747 -48.94 81.80 14.07
#